data_AF-A0A374ARF2-F1
#
_entry.id   AF-A0A374ARF2-F1
#
_cell.length_a   1.000
_cell.length_b   1.000
_cell.length_c   1.000
_cell.angle_alpha   90.00
_cell.angle_beta   90.00
_cell.angle_gamma   90.00
#
_symmetry.space_group_name_H-M   'P 1'
#
loop_
_entity.id
_entity.type
_entity.pdbx_description
1 polymer ?
#
loop_
_entity_poly.entity_id
_entity_poly.type
_entity_poly.pdbx_seq_one_letter_code
_entity_poly.pdbx_strand_id
1 'polypeptide(L)'
;MRISDDLEEMRLLPIHVEAAVFGSGNVPIANINENYRSLLAAPTGDDMESKTFTEKSSTEEPGVHLHFILPEEYTHGSQQEEGGDIVYPDLPNRWTVTRIAVLESEGKEPVLRRKNWILESDLLTAFPDSDKQYTSIGYDDPKKPYRFLGKMRDWDGVVTSPGEHFSHLSAVSTGKPHFSGYYPECKNVLGCYDSLSDLKVREGTEDFIRLTYIVCGWTENEDPRDHAVCHGIVTGIKWTGPYGSYETGIPSGTNIPNVAVGNSLEEAAAALGSYYLKQPEMEKVLKHLFFGTLSDWEKLDGALEGEKKVKQYQFRPEPSRQEIKIQGKEAGCFREREEILYEISRSRKHQEEYEEQMKEKRQEIYLLWRKYAMDPKFLEKARSGISQRMEAVTGLEKKREHEEFVEQEAVKKLRALLGDGEVLIETSGERYWRPRDLTFLLEGADQSSIYKRLEKYKIDGKIPERRRKDLISEVIVKISGVTEGEEARISGEHLLEGTERIREPVIEQLVREGVLTARGSIFYTADKLLRRYKKQRDTRLMSHAVTAYEDCLNRQENLCGGTLASPIGNYIWSPAWNPLILEWSMKYYPDPKIKEGASGLENWRLSETDFDYEGETIGEEVFEPFTGRCILSPYGSDYLSGMFKKYVSDEKYRDIGNKMAGMKILTQSLDGFHDKLITRKESVVVAPWMNRTLDQEITALTSRAVQGTELYEDLNQSKRNQRKPEEAFYPIRAGFGKIDRVRVIDSFGRVLKYDVGDVIVPENLRMGKENPAPRFLLRPRILAPMRIQSRWIMEETGIGDELSPVFGWLWVNLLDSCLHIYHPDGTMAGSIQNTIRMDGSGMYEISLRNPPGQTRKEKEILDGMGPRLRGFAEGLLEAGRREPSALPEFLKALDDSMWTSRSGGGTAKEQIQAGMGRPLALAGIEIEVDVKGSSPVPMIYDDSERAESLLERFSIPLRIGDEVRQTDGTAGFYLHGEGGGFSVFHQCRREKGAKIRTAYLDQNTTLNMKTAKDALPARLTVLFHPAGNISMTTGLLPVREMKLSEAWTERAMENIYLTLFYGPFLTPQSQLQMFLPKAMEKEWSFLSFEKPGIKNEERDIKPPWLDTDQEEEWKQIKEGWLLLKAGVQEKG
;
A
#
# COMPACT_ATOMS: atom_id res chain seq x y z
N MET A 1 -29.08 -6.14 36.43
CA MET A 1 -30.17 -7.01 35.91
C MET A 1 -29.75 -8.47 36.14
N ARG A 2 -30.63 -9.40 36.57
CA ARG A 2 -30.23 -10.82 36.76
C ARG A 2 -30.16 -11.48 35.38
N ILE A 3 -29.12 -12.28 35.14
CA ILE A 3 -29.13 -13.27 34.05
C ILE A 3 -30.45 -14.04 34.19
N SER A 4 -31.30 -14.04 33.16
CA SER A 4 -32.65 -14.62 33.22
C SER A 4 -32.60 -16.08 33.67
N ASP A 5 -33.53 -16.49 34.55
CA ASP A 5 -33.58 -17.85 35.09
C ASP A 5 -34.01 -18.89 34.03
N ASP A 6 -34.62 -18.47 32.91
CA ASP A 6 -35.26 -19.33 31.91
C ASP A 6 -34.52 -19.28 30.55
N LEU A 7 -33.42 -20.05 30.41
CA LEU A 7 -32.55 -20.08 29.22
C LEU A 7 -31.81 -21.43 29.03
N GLU A 8 -32.49 -22.52 28.62
CA GLU A 8 -31.80 -23.73 28.12
C GLU A 8 -30.93 -23.46 26.87
N GLU A 9 -31.20 -22.33 26.19
CA GLU A 9 -30.57 -21.90 24.94
C GLU A 9 -29.44 -20.86 25.13
N MET A 10 -29.06 -20.51 26.36
CA MET A 10 -28.01 -19.52 26.62
C MET A 10 -26.70 -19.89 25.93
N ARG A 11 -26.13 -18.97 25.15
CA ARG A 11 -24.87 -19.16 24.41
C ARG A 11 -23.68 -18.94 25.34
N LEU A 12 -22.75 -19.89 25.31
CA LEU A 12 -21.48 -19.85 26.01
C LEU A 12 -20.35 -19.67 24.99
N LEU A 13 -19.82 -18.45 24.94
CA LEU A 13 -18.78 -18.05 24.01
C LEU A 13 -17.41 -18.33 24.64
N PRO A 14 -16.61 -19.26 24.11
CA PRO A 14 -15.29 -19.52 24.66
C PRO A 14 -14.36 -18.31 24.46
N ILE A 15 -13.70 -17.89 25.52
CA ILE A 15 -12.64 -16.87 25.47
C ILE A 15 -11.31 -17.49 25.87
N HIS A 16 -10.21 -16.94 25.36
CA HIS A 16 -8.90 -17.33 25.84
C HIS A 16 -8.48 -16.46 27.02
N VAL A 17 -8.20 -17.09 28.16
CA VAL A 17 -7.64 -16.41 29.33
C VAL A 17 -6.15 -16.69 29.34
N GLU A 18 -5.36 -15.67 29.05
CA GLU A 18 -3.93 -15.77 29.11
C GLU A 18 -3.41 -15.36 30.48
N ALA A 19 -2.29 -15.94 30.92
CA ALA A 19 -1.70 -15.64 32.21
C ALA A 19 -0.18 -15.43 32.12
N ALA A 20 0.29 -14.31 32.64
CA ALA A 20 1.70 -14.06 32.91
C ALA A 20 1.96 -14.19 34.42
N VAL A 21 2.98 -14.96 34.79
CA VAL A 21 3.37 -15.19 36.18
C VAL A 21 4.66 -14.43 36.46
N PHE A 22 4.63 -13.51 37.42
CA PHE A 22 5.78 -12.70 37.79
C PHE A 22 6.23 -13.03 39.21
N GLY A 23 7.54 -13.22 39.39
CA GLY A 23 8.18 -13.19 40.70
C GLY A 23 8.76 -11.80 40.98
N SER A 24 9.49 -11.65 42.08
CA SER A 24 10.22 -10.45 42.47
C SER A 24 11.49 -10.23 41.63
N GLY A 25 11.74 -11.09 40.63
CA GLY A 25 12.82 -10.92 39.67
C GLY A 25 12.53 -9.79 38.68
N ASN A 26 13.58 -9.17 38.15
CA ASN A 26 13.46 -8.06 37.21
C ASN A 26 13.17 -8.57 35.79
N VAL A 27 11.91 -8.88 35.47
CA VAL A 27 11.47 -8.97 34.07
C VAL A 27 11.17 -7.55 33.59
N PRO A 28 11.93 -6.99 32.63
CA PRO A 28 11.72 -5.63 32.18
C PRO A 28 10.42 -5.53 31.37
N ILE A 29 9.58 -4.57 31.75
CA ILE A 29 8.33 -4.26 31.06
C ILE A 29 8.46 -2.90 30.39
N ALA A 30 8.08 -2.82 29.13
CA ALA A 30 7.97 -1.56 28.41
C ALA A 30 6.73 -0.83 28.91
N ASN A 31 6.92 0.37 29.46
CA ASN A 31 5.82 1.28 29.71
C ASN A 31 5.61 2.15 28.46
N ILE A 32 4.69 1.72 27.60
CA ILE A 32 4.28 2.45 26.40
C ILE A 32 2.87 3.01 26.53
N ASN A 33 2.29 2.94 27.73
CA ASN A 33 0.95 3.42 27.96
C ASN A 33 0.88 4.94 27.86
N GLU A 34 -0.24 5.45 27.37
CA GLU A 34 -0.48 6.90 27.41
C GLU A 34 -0.77 7.36 28.84
N ASN A 35 -0.03 8.37 29.28
CA ASN A 35 -0.21 8.99 30.57
C ASN A 35 -1.11 10.23 30.46
N TYR A 36 -2.42 10.04 30.37
CA TYR A 36 -3.39 11.16 30.32
C TYR A 36 -3.28 12.13 31.50
N ARG A 37 -2.74 11.69 32.65
CA ARG A 37 -2.51 12.58 33.80
C ARG A 37 -1.52 13.70 33.47
N SER A 38 -0.60 13.47 32.52
CA SER A 38 0.38 14.46 32.11
C SER A 38 -0.26 15.69 31.47
N LEU A 39 -1.46 15.57 30.87
CA LEU A 39 -2.18 16.68 30.24
C LEU A 39 -2.43 17.87 31.19
N LEU A 40 -2.58 17.62 32.50
CA LEU A 40 -2.73 18.71 33.46
C LEU A 40 -1.49 19.60 33.55
N ALA A 41 -0.29 19.03 33.38
CA ALA A 41 0.99 19.73 33.42
C ALA A 41 1.50 20.13 32.01
N ALA A 42 1.21 19.33 31.00
CA ALA A 42 1.60 19.47 29.61
C ALA A 42 0.35 19.37 28.71
N PRO A 43 -0.44 20.47 28.55
CA PRO A 43 -1.72 20.44 27.84
C PRO A 43 -1.62 20.05 26.37
N THR A 44 -0.43 20.14 25.79
CA THR A 44 -0.07 19.75 24.41
C THR A 44 0.26 18.28 24.25
N GLY A 45 0.31 17.49 25.33
CA GLY A 45 0.54 16.04 25.26
C GLY A 45 2.00 15.59 25.16
N ASP A 46 2.98 16.45 25.42
CA ASP A 46 4.41 16.12 25.22
C ASP A 46 4.90 14.90 26.02
N ASP A 47 4.33 14.69 27.20
CA ASP A 47 4.63 13.58 28.11
C ASP A 47 3.50 12.54 28.15
N MET A 48 2.59 12.57 27.17
CA MET A 48 1.49 11.61 27.09
C MET A 48 2.01 10.25 26.65
N GLU A 49 2.84 10.19 25.61
CA GLU A 49 3.44 8.94 25.13
C GLU A 49 4.89 8.79 25.59
N SER A 50 5.32 7.56 25.88
CA SER A 50 6.72 7.29 26.16
C SER A 50 7.55 7.28 24.87
N LYS A 51 8.78 7.79 24.95
CA LYS A 51 9.73 7.72 23.84
C LYS A 51 10.12 6.27 23.54
N THR A 52 10.44 6.00 22.28
CA THR A 52 11.01 4.73 21.83
C THR A 52 12.29 4.38 22.60
N PHE A 53 12.47 3.10 22.91
CA PHE A 53 13.63 2.57 23.65
C PHE A 53 13.91 3.21 25.02
N THR A 54 12.89 3.80 25.66
CA THR A 54 13.04 4.33 27.02
C THR A 54 13.50 3.24 27.99
N GLU A 55 14.60 3.50 28.72
CA GLU A 55 15.22 2.54 29.66
C GLU A 55 14.48 2.38 30.99
N LYS A 56 13.52 3.26 31.29
CA LYS A 56 12.61 3.11 32.43
C LYS A 56 11.75 1.85 32.23
N SER A 57 12.32 0.70 32.58
CA SER A 57 11.56 -0.53 32.74
C SER A 57 10.83 -0.45 34.08
N SER A 58 9.51 -0.59 34.03
CA SER A 58 8.77 -0.95 35.24
C SER A 58 8.92 -2.46 35.42
N THR A 59 8.85 -2.91 36.67
CA THR A 59 8.58 -4.32 36.98
C THR A 59 7.09 -4.44 37.26
N GLU A 60 6.44 -5.45 36.68
CA GLU A 60 5.10 -5.82 37.15
C GLU A 60 5.19 -6.35 38.59
N GLU A 61 4.07 -6.28 39.30
CA GLU A 61 3.99 -6.77 40.66
C GLU A 61 4.09 -8.31 40.69
N PRO A 62 4.74 -8.92 41.71
CA PRO A 62 4.73 -10.37 41.86
C PRO A 62 3.29 -10.91 41.98
N GLY A 63 3.01 -12.02 41.30
CA GLY A 63 1.69 -12.64 41.25
C GLY A 63 1.33 -13.16 39.86
N VAL A 64 0.02 -13.26 39.61
CA VAL A 64 -0.53 -13.69 38.31
C VAL A 64 -1.32 -12.54 37.68
N HIS A 65 -0.96 -12.21 36.45
CA HIS A 65 -1.64 -11.22 35.63
C HIS A 65 -2.42 -11.95 34.54
N LEU A 66 -3.72 -11.72 34.46
CA LEU A 66 -4.61 -12.35 33.50
C LEU A 66 -5.03 -11.35 32.42
N HIS A 67 -5.07 -11.80 31.17
CA HIS A 67 -5.55 -11.03 30.03
C HIS A 67 -6.63 -11.84 29.28
N PHE A 68 -7.76 -11.20 29.00
CA PHE A 68 -8.92 -11.82 28.40
C PHE A 68 -8.92 -11.51 26.90
N ILE A 69 -8.60 -12.51 26.08
CA ILE A 69 -8.63 -12.38 24.63
C ILE A 69 -10.02 -12.78 24.13
N LEU A 70 -10.72 -11.79 23.58
CA LEU A 70 -12.11 -11.91 23.15
C LEU A 70 -12.22 -12.52 21.74
N PRO A 71 -13.35 -13.19 21.44
CA PRO A 71 -13.68 -13.64 20.09
C PRO A 71 -13.76 -12.51 19.06
N GLU A 72 -13.63 -12.85 17.78
CA GLU A 72 -13.68 -11.87 16.67
C GLU A 72 -15.02 -11.15 16.57
N GLU A 73 -16.10 -11.76 17.04
CA GLU A 73 -17.42 -11.14 17.13
C GLU A 73 -17.44 -9.86 17.95
N TYR A 74 -16.47 -9.65 18.85
CA TYR A 74 -16.34 -8.43 19.66
C TYR A 74 -15.21 -7.50 19.19
N THR A 75 -14.30 -8.00 18.34
CA THR A 75 -13.08 -7.28 17.94
C THR A 75 -13.04 -6.91 16.46
N HIS A 76 -14.02 -7.34 15.67
CA HIS A 76 -14.15 -6.99 14.25
C HIS A 76 -15.01 -5.74 14.06
N GLY A 77 -14.43 -4.70 13.45
CA GLY A 77 -15.15 -3.49 13.07
C GLY A 77 -15.84 -3.65 11.72
N SER A 78 -17.05 -3.12 11.59
CA SER A 78 -17.81 -3.14 10.33
C SER A 78 -18.05 -1.73 9.81
N GLN A 79 -17.94 -1.56 8.49
CA GLN A 79 -18.23 -0.30 7.81
C GLN A 79 -19.50 -0.51 6.98
N GLN A 80 -20.57 0.26 7.27
CA GLN A 80 -21.87 0.06 6.61
C GLN A 80 -21.94 0.67 5.20
N GLU A 81 -21.21 1.76 4.96
CA GLU A 81 -21.14 2.46 3.67
C GLU A 81 -19.67 2.72 3.28
N GLU A 82 -19.33 2.68 2.00
CA GLU A 82 -17.95 2.92 1.53
C GLU A 82 -17.48 4.32 1.94
N GLY A 83 -16.49 4.38 2.83
CA GLY A 83 -15.98 5.65 3.40
C GLY A 83 -16.67 6.11 4.70
N GLY A 84 -17.66 5.39 5.22
CA GLY A 84 -18.30 5.68 6.52
C GLY A 84 -17.45 5.26 7.74
N ASP A 85 -17.91 5.58 8.95
CA ASP A 85 -17.20 5.21 10.18
C ASP A 85 -17.21 3.69 10.42
N ILE A 86 -16.10 3.18 10.98
CA ILE A 86 -15.99 1.78 11.40
C ILE A 86 -16.66 1.64 12.78
N VAL A 87 -17.71 0.83 12.85
CA VAL A 87 -18.44 0.56 14.10
C VAL A 87 -17.99 -0.78 14.67
N TYR A 88 -17.62 -0.78 15.95
CA TYR A 88 -17.25 -1.97 16.71
C TYR A 88 -18.38 -2.39 17.65
N PRO A 89 -18.60 -3.71 17.87
CA PRO A 89 -19.55 -4.20 18.86
C PRO A 89 -19.16 -3.83 20.30
N ASP A 90 -20.17 -3.74 21.17
CA ASP A 90 -19.95 -3.55 22.61
C ASP A 90 -19.37 -4.83 23.25
N LEU A 91 -18.34 -4.66 24.06
CA LEU A 91 -17.68 -5.71 24.83
C LEU A 91 -18.48 -6.05 26.09
N PRO A 92 -18.32 -7.26 26.65
CA PRO A 92 -18.87 -7.56 27.97
C PRO A 92 -18.29 -6.61 29.03
N ASN A 93 -19.20 -6.02 29.83
CA ASN A 93 -18.85 -4.98 30.81
C ASN A 93 -18.83 -5.48 32.27
N ARG A 94 -19.24 -6.71 32.52
CA ARG A 94 -19.17 -7.38 33.83
C ARG A 94 -18.43 -8.69 33.72
N TRP A 95 -17.49 -8.94 34.65
CA TRP A 95 -16.78 -10.21 34.70
C TRP A 95 -16.66 -10.74 36.11
N THR A 96 -16.86 -12.04 36.29
CA THR A 96 -16.42 -12.76 37.48
C THR A 96 -15.10 -13.46 37.21
N VAL A 97 -14.15 -13.31 38.13
CA VAL A 97 -12.89 -14.06 38.13
C VAL A 97 -12.88 -14.93 39.37
N THR A 98 -12.78 -16.25 39.21
CA THR A 98 -12.71 -17.20 40.32
C THR A 98 -11.38 -17.93 40.27
N ARG A 99 -10.60 -17.81 41.35
CA ARG A 99 -9.39 -18.60 41.55
C ARG A 99 -9.66 -19.83 42.39
N ILE A 100 -9.22 -20.97 41.89
CA ILE A 100 -9.12 -22.24 42.59
C ILE A 100 -7.64 -22.52 42.83
N ALA A 101 -7.24 -22.54 44.09
CA ALA A 101 -5.88 -22.79 44.53
C ALA A 101 -5.79 -24.13 45.25
N VAL A 102 -5.00 -25.06 44.73
CA VAL A 102 -4.69 -26.34 45.36
C VAL A 102 -3.31 -26.25 45.97
N LEU A 103 -3.24 -26.18 47.30
CA LEU A 103 -1.99 -26.09 48.05
C LEU A 103 -1.42 -27.49 48.23
N GLU A 104 -0.27 -27.77 47.60
CA GLU A 104 0.47 -29.01 47.80
C GLU A 104 1.63 -28.75 48.75
N SER A 105 1.57 -29.41 49.92
CA SER A 105 2.68 -29.44 50.88
C SER A 105 3.14 -30.87 51.09
N GLU A 106 4.43 -31.05 51.27
CA GLU A 106 5.02 -32.37 51.51
C GLU A 106 4.37 -33.07 52.73
N GLY A 107 3.92 -34.32 52.52
CA GLY A 107 3.32 -35.15 53.58
C GLY A 107 1.93 -34.73 54.08
N LYS A 108 1.29 -33.72 53.48
CA LYS A 108 -0.05 -33.23 53.89
C LYS A 108 -1.11 -33.48 52.84
N GLU A 109 -2.37 -33.47 53.26
CA GLU A 109 -3.52 -33.48 52.35
C GLU A 109 -3.58 -32.16 51.57
N PRO A 110 -3.72 -32.18 50.24
CA PRO A 110 -3.88 -30.96 49.47
C PRO A 110 -5.13 -30.23 49.90
N VAL A 111 -5.04 -28.92 50.07
CA VAL A 111 -6.16 -28.07 50.48
C VAL A 111 -6.59 -27.22 49.30
N LEU A 112 -7.87 -27.29 48.95
CA LEU A 112 -8.49 -26.44 47.94
C LEU A 112 -9.00 -25.15 48.61
N ARG A 113 -8.65 -24.00 48.03
CA ARG A 113 -9.19 -22.69 48.39
C ARG A 113 -9.80 -22.02 47.17
N ARG A 114 -10.93 -21.35 47.38
CA ARG A 114 -11.62 -20.55 46.36
C ARG A 114 -11.57 -19.08 46.77
N LYS A 115 -11.34 -18.19 45.79
CA LYS A 115 -11.52 -16.74 45.94
C LYS A 115 -12.23 -16.20 44.69
N ASN A 116 -13.17 -15.28 44.88
CA ASN A 116 -13.99 -14.71 43.82
C ASN A 116 -13.82 -13.19 43.77
N TRP A 117 -13.80 -12.65 42.55
CA TRP A 117 -13.78 -11.21 42.27
C TRP A 117 -14.84 -10.85 41.23
N ILE A 118 -15.24 -9.59 41.24
CA ILE A 118 -16.03 -8.96 40.18
C ILE A 118 -15.22 -7.81 39.55
N LEU A 119 -15.25 -7.76 38.23
CA LEU A 119 -14.64 -6.74 37.39
C LEU A 119 -15.75 -5.94 36.72
N GLU A 120 -15.71 -4.63 36.88
CA GLU A 120 -16.61 -3.68 36.24
C GLU A 120 -15.82 -2.91 35.19
N SER A 121 -15.87 -3.38 33.93
CA SER A 121 -15.01 -2.89 32.84
C SER A 121 -15.39 -1.50 32.34
N ASP A 122 -16.63 -1.07 32.55
CA ASP A 122 -17.17 0.22 32.11
C ASP A 122 -17.18 1.29 33.21
N LEU A 123 -16.80 0.97 34.45
CA LEU A 123 -16.86 1.93 35.55
C LEU A 123 -15.85 3.06 35.32
N LEU A 124 -16.33 4.30 35.39
CA LEU A 124 -15.50 5.50 35.30
C LEU A 124 -15.27 6.08 36.70
N THR A 125 -14.00 6.28 37.04
CA THR A 125 -13.62 6.93 38.29
C THR A 125 -12.76 8.15 38.05
N ALA A 126 -12.90 9.14 38.93
CA ALA A 126 -12.05 10.31 38.92
C ALA A 126 -10.64 9.98 39.43
N PHE A 127 -10.46 8.95 40.25
CA PHE A 127 -9.16 8.59 40.85
C PHE A 127 -8.90 7.10 40.67
N PRO A 128 -7.64 6.71 40.42
CA PRO A 128 -7.28 5.30 40.32
C PRO A 128 -7.38 4.65 41.70
N ASP A 129 -7.66 3.35 41.77
CA ASP A 129 -7.54 2.60 43.03
C ASP A 129 -6.06 2.31 43.38
N SER A 130 -5.19 2.28 42.37
CA SER A 130 -3.75 2.04 42.50
C SER A 130 -2.99 2.78 41.42
N ASP A 131 -1.81 3.30 41.75
CA ASP A 131 -0.90 3.93 40.77
C ASP A 131 -0.22 2.93 39.81
N LYS A 132 -0.46 1.62 39.96
CA LYS A 132 0.12 0.57 39.10
C LYS A 132 -0.90 -0.24 38.31
N GLN A 133 -2.18 -0.18 38.71
CA GLN A 133 -3.26 -1.00 38.15
C GLN A 133 -4.41 -0.09 37.71
N TYR A 134 -4.24 0.60 36.58
CA TYR A 134 -5.28 1.46 36.02
C TYR A 134 -5.17 1.54 34.49
N THR A 135 -6.32 1.76 33.85
CA THR A 135 -6.45 2.24 32.47
C THR A 135 -7.02 3.65 32.52
N SER A 136 -6.57 4.55 31.65
CA SER A 136 -7.12 5.90 31.54
C SER A 136 -7.57 6.21 30.13
N ILE A 137 -8.65 6.99 30.01
CA ILE A 137 -9.24 7.40 28.73
C ILE A 137 -9.43 8.91 28.70
N GLY A 138 -9.40 9.50 27.51
CA GLY A 138 -9.81 10.88 27.30
C GLY A 138 -11.27 11.10 27.71
N TYR A 139 -11.57 12.28 28.24
CA TYR A 139 -12.92 12.61 28.70
C TYR A 139 -13.19 14.11 28.54
N ASP A 140 -14.40 14.49 28.15
CA ASP A 140 -14.79 15.89 27.94
C ASP A 140 -15.08 16.60 29.28
N ASP A 141 -14.01 16.90 30.02
CA ASP A 141 -14.06 17.67 31.26
C ASP A 141 -12.90 18.68 31.32
N PRO A 142 -13.18 19.99 31.28
CA PRO A 142 -12.18 21.05 31.32
C PRO A 142 -11.26 21.05 32.56
N LYS A 143 -11.67 20.44 33.67
CA LYS A 143 -10.85 20.36 34.89
C LYS A 143 -9.99 19.10 34.91
N LYS A 144 -10.44 18.05 34.25
CA LYS A 144 -9.79 16.75 34.24
C LYS A 144 -10.14 16.03 32.93
N PRO A 145 -9.35 16.21 31.86
CA PRO A 145 -9.69 15.77 30.51
C PRO A 145 -9.53 14.24 30.33
N TYR A 146 -9.68 13.48 31.42
CA TYR A 146 -9.53 12.05 31.46
C TYR A 146 -10.31 11.43 32.64
N ARG A 147 -10.60 10.13 32.52
CA ARG A 147 -11.13 9.26 33.58
C ARG A 147 -10.31 7.99 33.68
N PHE A 148 -10.41 7.28 34.81
CA PHE A 148 -9.92 5.91 34.92
C PHE A 148 -11.05 4.95 34.59
N LEU A 149 -10.75 3.98 33.75
CA LEU A 149 -11.70 3.00 33.25
C LEU A 149 -11.39 1.65 33.91
N GLY A 150 -12.43 0.98 34.39
CA GLY A 150 -12.33 -0.37 34.90
C GLY A 150 -12.01 -0.45 36.39
N LYS A 151 -12.62 -1.42 37.08
CA LYS A 151 -12.36 -1.70 38.50
C LYS A 151 -12.54 -3.16 38.85
N MET A 152 -11.57 -3.72 39.58
CA MET A 152 -11.67 -5.06 40.17
C MET A 152 -11.89 -4.94 41.67
N ARG A 153 -12.79 -5.76 42.22
CA ARG A 153 -13.03 -5.84 43.67
C ARG A 153 -13.32 -7.27 44.12
N ASP A 154 -13.06 -7.54 45.39
CA ASP A 154 -13.48 -8.80 46.01
C ASP A 154 -15.01 -8.93 45.89
N TRP A 155 -15.49 -10.15 45.66
CA TRP A 155 -16.92 -10.42 45.55
C TRP A 155 -17.61 -10.20 46.91
N ASP A 156 -18.60 -9.32 46.95
CA ASP A 156 -19.39 -8.97 48.14
C ASP A 156 -20.90 -9.22 47.96
N GLY A 157 -21.29 -9.81 46.82
CA GLY A 157 -22.69 -10.03 46.45
C GLY A 157 -23.33 -8.89 45.65
N VAL A 158 -22.61 -7.80 45.39
CA VAL A 158 -23.03 -6.71 44.50
C VAL A 158 -22.34 -6.90 43.14
N VAL A 159 -23.09 -6.84 42.04
CA VAL A 159 -22.53 -6.95 40.67
C VAL A 159 -22.03 -5.60 40.15
N THR A 160 -22.79 -4.54 40.42
CA THR A 160 -22.57 -3.21 39.84
C THR A 160 -22.53 -2.16 40.93
N SER A 161 -21.43 -1.42 40.96
CA SER A 161 -21.23 -0.31 41.88
C SER A 161 -22.06 0.90 41.45
N PRO A 162 -22.50 1.77 42.37
CA PRO A 162 -23.08 3.06 42.00
C PRO A 162 -21.97 3.97 41.43
N GLY A 163 -22.21 4.61 40.28
CA GLY A 163 -21.22 5.48 39.66
C GLY A 163 -21.58 5.90 38.25
N GLU A 164 -20.64 6.59 37.61
CA GLU A 164 -20.68 6.87 36.18
C GLU A 164 -20.12 5.65 35.41
N HIS A 165 -20.84 5.19 34.39
CA HIS A 165 -20.43 4.06 33.56
C HIS A 165 -20.31 4.50 32.10
N PHE A 166 -19.28 3.99 31.43
CA PHE A 166 -19.01 4.26 30.02
C PHE A 166 -20.06 3.59 29.15
N SER A 167 -20.74 4.36 28.30
CA SER A 167 -21.94 3.88 27.59
C SER A 167 -21.66 2.88 26.48
N HIS A 168 -20.51 2.99 25.80
CA HIS A 168 -20.12 2.13 24.67
C HIS A 168 -18.67 1.66 24.82
N LEU A 169 -18.50 0.51 25.47
CA LEU A 169 -17.19 -0.13 25.63
C LEU A 169 -16.96 -1.08 24.45
N SER A 170 -15.99 -0.80 23.60
CA SER A 170 -15.65 -1.53 22.38
C SER A 170 -14.15 -1.89 22.38
N ALA A 171 -13.72 -2.71 21.41
CA ALA A 171 -12.33 -3.11 21.25
C ALA A 171 -11.34 -1.95 21.02
N VAL A 172 -11.84 -0.75 20.68
CA VAL A 172 -11.05 0.46 20.40
C VAL A 172 -11.50 1.69 21.20
N SER A 173 -12.22 1.50 22.32
CA SER A 173 -12.84 2.62 23.08
C SER A 173 -11.87 3.64 23.69
N THR A 174 -10.57 3.34 23.73
CA THR A 174 -9.54 4.31 24.14
C THR A 174 -9.00 5.12 22.96
N GLY A 175 -9.53 4.94 21.75
CA GLY A 175 -8.99 5.47 20.50
C GLY A 175 -7.81 4.67 19.95
N LYS A 176 -7.40 3.58 20.63
CA LYS A 176 -6.22 2.78 20.27
C LYS A 176 -6.60 1.46 19.63
N PRO A 177 -6.00 1.09 18.48
CA PRO A 177 -6.28 -0.18 17.82
C PRO A 177 -5.76 -1.41 18.59
N HIS A 178 -4.81 -1.23 19.52
CA HIS A 178 -4.23 -2.32 20.33
C HIS A 178 -4.82 -2.42 21.74
N PHE A 179 -5.84 -1.62 22.09
CA PHE A 179 -6.42 -1.54 23.43
C PHE A 179 -6.80 -2.90 24.01
N SER A 180 -7.57 -3.70 23.26
CA SER A 180 -8.01 -5.02 23.69
C SER A 180 -6.91 -6.08 23.68
N GLY A 181 -5.85 -5.86 22.89
CA GLY A 181 -4.74 -6.81 22.69
C GLY A 181 -3.53 -6.58 23.60
N TYR A 182 -3.43 -5.44 24.27
CA TYR A 182 -2.30 -5.05 25.13
C TYR A 182 -2.75 -4.92 26.58
N TYR A 183 -2.41 -5.91 27.41
CA TYR A 183 -2.80 -5.99 28.82
C TYR A 183 -2.50 -4.71 29.62
N PRO A 184 -1.32 -4.06 29.47
CA PRO A 184 -1.05 -2.83 30.20
C PRO A 184 -2.03 -1.68 29.90
N GLU A 185 -2.67 -1.64 28.73
CA GLU A 185 -3.66 -0.63 28.35
C GLU A 185 -5.09 -0.98 28.78
N CYS A 186 -5.38 -2.23 29.13
CA CYS A 186 -6.71 -2.68 29.54
C CYS A 186 -6.74 -3.35 30.94
N LYS A 187 -5.81 -2.96 31.83
CA LYS A 187 -5.78 -3.40 33.23
C LYS A 187 -7.11 -3.04 33.91
N ASN A 188 -7.72 -4.02 34.58
CA ASN A 188 -9.05 -3.91 35.20
C ASN A 188 -10.22 -3.65 34.23
N VAL A 189 -10.01 -3.83 32.92
CA VAL A 189 -11.07 -3.76 31.91
C VAL A 189 -11.24 -5.12 31.22
N LEU A 190 -10.17 -5.62 30.60
CA LEU A 190 -10.10 -6.94 29.96
C LEU A 190 -8.98 -7.79 30.56
N GLY A 191 -8.65 -7.52 31.82
CA GLY A 191 -7.60 -8.21 32.52
C GLY A 191 -7.62 -7.89 33.99
N CYS A 192 -6.93 -8.71 34.77
CA CYS A 192 -6.87 -8.54 36.21
C CYS A 192 -5.55 -9.02 36.79
N TYR A 193 -5.28 -8.59 38.03
CA TYR A 193 -4.08 -8.92 38.76
C TYR A 193 -4.43 -9.61 40.08
N ASP A 194 -3.86 -10.80 40.31
CA ASP A 194 -3.90 -11.48 41.60
C ASP A 194 -2.51 -11.51 42.25
N SER A 195 -2.38 -10.78 43.36
CA SER A 195 -1.15 -10.72 44.17
C SER A 195 -0.77 -12.04 44.85
N LEU A 196 -1.72 -12.98 45.00
CA LEU A 196 -1.56 -14.21 45.77
C LEU A 196 -1.12 -14.00 47.23
N SER A 197 -1.24 -12.78 47.77
CA SER A 197 -0.78 -12.41 49.11
C SER A 197 -1.53 -13.13 50.24
N ASP A 198 -2.73 -13.66 49.95
CA ASP A 198 -3.53 -14.46 50.87
C ASP A 198 -3.08 -15.94 50.94
N LEU A 199 -2.17 -16.35 50.06
CA LEU A 199 -1.59 -17.69 50.00
C LEU A 199 -0.11 -17.65 50.43
N LYS A 200 0.35 -18.67 51.15
CA LYS A 200 1.74 -18.75 51.64
C LYS A 200 2.41 -20.03 51.15
N VAL A 201 3.57 -19.88 50.52
CA VAL A 201 4.48 -20.97 50.15
C VAL A 201 5.73 -20.88 51.03
N ARG A 202 6.22 -22.02 51.53
CA ARG A 202 7.40 -22.05 52.39
C ARG A 202 8.67 -21.99 51.54
N GLU A 203 9.48 -20.95 51.75
CA GLU A 203 10.76 -20.81 51.07
C GLU A 203 11.71 -21.99 51.36
N GLY A 204 12.46 -22.40 50.34
CA GLY A 204 13.45 -23.49 50.45
C GLY A 204 12.87 -24.90 50.52
N THR A 205 11.56 -25.08 50.30
CA THR A 205 10.89 -26.38 50.25
C THR A 205 10.43 -26.72 48.83
N GLU A 206 9.97 -27.95 48.60
CA GLU A 206 9.30 -28.34 47.36
C GLU A 206 7.81 -27.96 47.32
N ASP A 207 7.30 -27.21 48.32
CA ASP A 207 5.91 -26.77 48.35
C ASP A 207 5.58 -25.88 47.15
N PHE A 208 4.39 -26.07 46.57
CA PHE A 208 3.87 -25.19 45.51
C PHE A 208 2.35 -25.19 45.50
N ILE A 209 1.77 -24.22 44.79
CA ILE A 209 0.33 -24.09 44.64
C ILE A 209 -0.01 -24.26 43.16
N ARG A 210 -0.97 -25.13 42.86
CA ARG A 210 -1.57 -25.18 41.53
C ARG A 210 -2.71 -24.19 41.48
N LEU A 211 -2.65 -23.27 40.54
CA LEU A 211 -3.66 -22.24 40.34
C LEU A 211 -4.49 -22.56 39.09
N THR A 212 -5.78 -22.34 39.21
CA THR A 212 -6.75 -22.35 38.12
C THR A 212 -7.59 -21.08 38.24
N TYR A 213 -7.77 -20.36 37.15
CA TYR A 213 -8.67 -19.22 37.08
C TYR A 213 -9.80 -19.53 36.11
N ILE A 214 -11.02 -19.23 36.53
CA ILE A 214 -12.26 -19.39 35.76
C ILE A 214 -12.83 -17.98 35.60
N VAL A 215 -12.96 -17.53 34.36
CA VAL A 215 -13.39 -16.18 34.00
C VAL A 215 -14.70 -16.27 33.24
N CYS A 216 -15.70 -15.52 33.69
CA CYS A 216 -17.00 -15.44 33.04
C CYS A 216 -17.37 -13.97 32.82
N GLY A 217 -17.80 -13.59 31.62
CA GLY A 217 -18.17 -12.21 31.28
C GLY A 217 -19.52 -12.10 30.59
N TRP A 218 -20.26 -11.02 30.85
CA TRP A 218 -21.54 -10.72 30.23
C TRP A 218 -21.80 -9.22 30.14
N THR A 219 -22.80 -8.83 29.36
CA THR A 219 -23.26 -7.45 29.24
C THR A 219 -24.49 -7.24 30.12
N GLU A 220 -24.45 -6.25 31.02
CA GLU A 220 -25.56 -6.04 31.96
C GLU A 220 -26.83 -5.41 31.34
N ASN A 221 -26.72 -4.83 30.13
CA ASN A 221 -27.74 -3.95 29.52
C ASN A 221 -28.54 -4.57 28.35
N GLU A 222 -28.42 -5.87 28.05
CA GLU A 222 -29.11 -6.53 26.92
C GLU A 222 -30.47 -7.18 27.25
N ASP A 223 -31.35 -7.28 26.23
CA ASP A 223 -32.63 -8.03 26.28
C ASP A 223 -32.37 -9.50 26.68
N PRO A 224 -33.12 -10.05 27.65
CA PRO A 224 -33.03 -11.44 28.10
C PRO A 224 -32.97 -12.54 27.03
N ARG A 225 -33.43 -12.26 25.81
CA ARG A 225 -33.48 -13.23 24.70
C ARG A 225 -32.16 -13.39 23.93
N ASP A 226 -31.19 -12.49 24.12
CA ASP A 226 -29.92 -12.48 23.40
C ASP A 226 -28.69 -12.74 24.29
N HIS A 227 -28.88 -13.13 25.56
CA HIS A 227 -27.80 -13.29 26.54
C HIS A 227 -26.74 -14.32 26.14
N ALA A 228 -25.54 -13.85 25.81
CA ALA A 228 -24.34 -14.66 25.68
C ALA A 228 -23.40 -14.45 26.89
N VAL A 229 -22.76 -15.51 27.35
CA VAL A 229 -21.72 -15.46 28.40
C VAL A 229 -20.39 -15.86 27.81
N CYS A 230 -19.41 -14.96 27.88
CA CYS A 230 -18.02 -15.26 27.63
C CYS A 230 -17.48 -16.14 28.76
N HIS A 231 -16.82 -17.26 28.45
CA HIS A 231 -16.27 -18.17 29.44
C HIS A 231 -14.89 -18.69 29.05
N GLY A 232 -13.93 -18.64 29.98
CA GLY A 232 -12.59 -19.19 29.77
C GLY A 232 -11.93 -19.62 31.06
N ILE A 233 -11.08 -20.62 30.97
CA ILE A 233 -10.33 -21.23 32.08
C ILE A 233 -8.85 -21.23 31.71
N VAL A 234 -8.00 -20.80 32.64
CA VAL A 234 -6.55 -21.04 32.58
C VAL A 234 -6.13 -21.89 33.78
N THR A 235 -5.43 -22.98 33.52
CA THR A 235 -5.13 -24.02 34.52
C THR A 235 -3.71 -24.54 34.41
N GLY A 236 -3.18 -25.13 35.49
CA GLY A 236 -1.85 -25.74 35.50
C GLY A 236 -0.72 -24.77 35.82
N ILE A 237 -1.05 -23.54 36.25
CA ILE A 237 -0.08 -22.57 36.74
C ILE A 237 0.52 -23.10 38.05
N LYS A 238 1.84 -23.22 38.10
CA LYS A 238 2.58 -23.62 39.31
C LYS A 238 3.19 -22.39 39.97
N TRP A 239 2.68 -22.02 41.15
CA TRP A 239 3.21 -20.92 41.96
C TRP A 239 4.12 -21.45 43.07
N THR A 240 5.39 -21.02 43.08
CA THR A 240 6.39 -21.41 44.08
C THR A 240 6.72 -20.29 45.08
N GLY A 241 6.02 -19.15 45.00
CA GLY A 241 6.20 -18.00 45.88
C GLY A 241 6.72 -16.75 45.14
N PRO A 242 6.75 -15.59 45.82
CA PRO A 242 7.11 -14.32 45.21
C PRO A 242 8.56 -14.29 44.73
N TYR A 243 9.49 -15.01 45.37
CA TYR A 243 10.89 -15.07 44.95
C TYR A 243 11.19 -16.17 43.93
N GLY A 244 10.17 -16.85 43.41
CA GLY A 244 10.31 -17.87 42.37
C GLY A 244 10.77 -17.30 41.03
N SER A 245 11.51 -18.10 40.27
CA SER A 245 11.83 -17.80 38.86
C SER A 245 10.81 -18.48 37.95
N TYR A 246 10.17 -17.70 37.09
CA TYR A 246 9.12 -18.17 36.18
C TYR A 246 9.55 -17.92 34.74
N GLU A 247 9.32 -18.91 33.87
CA GLU A 247 9.61 -18.79 32.44
C GLU A 247 8.70 -17.75 31.78
N THR A 248 9.30 -16.92 30.92
CA THR A 248 8.60 -15.82 30.25
C THR A 248 8.18 -16.15 28.83
N GLY A 249 8.70 -17.22 28.22
CA GLY A 249 8.48 -17.54 26.80
C GLY A 249 9.21 -16.63 25.81
N ILE A 250 9.97 -15.62 26.29
CA ILE A 250 10.73 -14.69 25.44
C ILE A 250 11.83 -15.47 24.68
N PRO A 251 11.94 -15.31 23.35
CA PRO A 251 13.02 -15.91 22.56
C PRO A 251 14.41 -15.55 23.09
N SER A 252 15.34 -16.50 23.06
CA SER A 252 16.73 -16.30 23.54
C SER A 252 17.72 -17.21 22.81
N GLY A 253 19.02 -16.88 22.89
CA GLY A 253 20.09 -17.68 22.28
C GLY A 253 19.99 -17.78 20.76
N THR A 254 19.97 -18.99 20.21
CA THR A 254 19.88 -19.26 18.76
C THR A 254 18.49 -18.99 18.16
N ASN A 255 17.51 -18.63 18.99
CA ASN A 255 16.12 -18.39 18.57
C ASN A 255 15.81 -16.90 18.36
N ILE A 256 16.83 -16.04 18.22
CA ILE A 256 16.64 -14.61 17.94
C ILE A 256 16.05 -14.44 16.53
N PRO A 257 15.04 -13.57 16.33
CA PRO A 257 14.38 -13.41 15.04
C PRO A 257 15.28 -12.80 13.97
N ASN A 258 15.17 -13.30 12.74
CA ASN A 258 15.79 -12.71 11.56
C ASN A 258 15.00 -11.50 11.08
N VAL A 259 15.70 -10.51 10.52
CA VAL A 259 15.10 -9.26 10.01
C VAL A 259 15.24 -9.21 8.49
N ALA A 260 14.11 -9.02 7.80
CA ALA A 260 14.08 -8.68 6.38
C ALA A 260 13.41 -7.32 6.14
N VAL A 261 13.89 -6.57 5.16
CA VAL A 261 13.40 -5.22 4.81
C VAL A 261 13.14 -5.14 3.31
N GLY A 262 11.99 -4.60 2.90
CA GLY A 262 11.62 -4.38 1.50
C GLY A 262 10.79 -3.10 1.33
N ASN A 263 10.45 -2.68 0.11
CA ASN A 263 9.45 -1.60 -0.08
C ASN A 263 8.01 -2.12 0.07
N SER A 264 7.83 -3.43 0.14
CA SER A 264 6.57 -4.10 0.45
C SER A 264 6.81 -5.43 1.16
N LEU A 265 5.74 -6.03 1.69
CA LEU A 265 5.76 -7.39 2.24
C LEU A 265 6.24 -8.41 1.20
N GLU A 266 5.72 -8.32 -0.03
CA GLU A 266 6.03 -9.23 -1.12
C GLU A 266 7.52 -9.19 -1.50
N GLU A 267 8.12 -8.00 -1.58
CA GLU A 267 9.57 -7.86 -1.85
C GLU A 267 10.41 -8.46 -0.72
N ALA A 268 10.11 -8.12 0.54
CA ALA A 268 10.83 -8.65 1.70
C ALA A 268 10.70 -10.17 1.83
N ALA A 269 9.50 -10.71 1.59
CA ALA A 269 9.22 -12.14 1.63
C ALA A 269 9.88 -12.90 0.48
N ALA A 270 9.97 -12.32 -0.72
CA ALA A 270 10.69 -12.92 -1.84
C ALA A 270 12.19 -13.06 -1.53
N ALA A 271 12.79 -12.01 -0.93
CA ALA A 271 14.19 -12.04 -0.49
C ALA A 271 14.44 -13.04 0.65
N LEU A 272 13.51 -13.13 1.62
CA LEU A 272 13.55 -14.11 2.69
C LEU A 272 13.42 -15.54 2.15
N GLY A 273 12.50 -15.76 1.23
CA GLY A 273 12.28 -17.04 0.57
C GLY A 273 13.50 -17.52 -0.20
N SER A 274 14.09 -16.66 -1.03
CA SER A 274 15.31 -16.99 -1.80
C SER A 274 16.50 -17.29 -0.89
N TYR A 275 16.64 -16.53 0.21
CA TYR A 275 17.66 -16.75 1.24
C TYR A 275 17.53 -18.14 1.89
N TYR A 276 16.34 -18.52 2.35
CA TYR A 276 16.12 -19.83 2.97
C TYR A 276 16.22 -21.00 1.98
N LEU A 277 15.82 -20.78 0.72
CA LEU A 277 15.97 -21.77 -0.35
C LEU A 277 17.42 -21.91 -0.84
N LYS A 278 18.31 -20.96 -0.49
CA LYS A 278 19.68 -20.85 -1.02
C LYS A 278 19.72 -20.81 -2.55
N GLN A 279 18.72 -20.16 -3.15
CA GLN A 279 18.54 -20.02 -4.60
C GLN A 279 18.25 -18.55 -4.93
N PRO A 280 19.28 -17.71 -5.15
CA PRO A 280 19.11 -16.28 -5.43
C PRO A 280 18.21 -16.01 -6.65
N GLU A 281 18.29 -16.84 -7.68
CA GLU A 281 17.47 -16.76 -8.89
C GLU A 281 15.96 -16.91 -8.61
N MET A 282 15.58 -17.56 -7.49
CA MET A 282 14.19 -17.76 -7.12
C MET A 282 13.53 -16.47 -6.62
N GLU A 283 14.31 -15.47 -6.21
CA GLU A 283 13.80 -14.20 -5.72
C GLU A 283 12.91 -13.51 -6.75
N LYS A 284 13.37 -13.42 -8.01
CA LYS A 284 12.59 -12.79 -9.08
C LYS A 284 11.30 -13.55 -9.34
N VAL A 285 11.35 -14.88 -9.36
CA VAL A 285 10.15 -15.72 -9.55
C VAL A 285 9.14 -15.50 -8.42
N LEU A 286 9.59 -15.53 -7.16
CA LEU A 286 8.75 -15.29 -5.98
C LEU A 286 8.16 -13.88 -5.96
N LYS A 287 8.96 -12.87 -6.31
CA LYS A 287 8.52 -11.48 -6.43
C LYS A 287 7.34 -11.38 -7.40
N HIS A 288 7.51 -11.87 -8.63
CA HIS A 288 6.44 -11.80 -9.66
C HIS A 288 5.24 -12.70 -9.35
N LEU A 289 5.45 -13.80 -8.62
CA LEU A 289 4.38 -14.64 -8.09
C LEU A 289 3.53 -13.86 -7.08
N PHE A 290 4.16 -13.22 -6.09
CA PHE A 290 3.46 -12.46 -5.05
C PHE A 290 2.75 -11.22 -5.58
N PHE A 291 3.27 -10.57 -6.63
CA PHE A 291 2.57 -9.46 -7.30
C PHE A 291 1.56 -9.92 -8.37
N GLY A 292 1.41 -11.23 -8.58
CA GLY A 292 0.47 -11.82 -9.53
C GLY A 292 0.75 -11.43 -10.98
N THR A 293 2.02 -11.32 -11.36
CA THR A 293 2.48 -10.97 -12.73
C THR A 293 3.21 -12.10 -13.43
N LEU A 294 3.45 -13.22 -12.73
CA LEU A 294 4.20 -14.34 -13.29
C LEU A 294 3.53 -14.96 -14.53
N SER A 295 2.19 -15.04 -14.54
CA SER A 295 1.43 -15.54 -15.70
C SER A 295 1.55 -14.67 -16.94
N ASP A 296 1.86 -13.39 -16.77
CA ASP A 296 1.98 -12.46 -17.89
C ASP A 296 3.32 -12.60 -18.61
N TRP A 297 4.32 -13.27 -18.03
CA TRP A 297 5.66 -13.42 -18.61
C TRP A 297 5.67 -14.14 -19.97
N GLU A 298 4.66 -14.96 -20.26
CA GLU A 298 4.49 -15.60 -21.58
C GLU A 298 4.05 -14.62 -22.66
N LYS A 299 3.48 -13.47 -22.28
CA LYS A 299 3.06 -12.41 -23.20
C LYS A 299 4.27 -11.59 -23.63
N LEU A 300 4.12 -10.91 -24.78
CA LEU A 300 5.10 -9.93 -25.25
C LEU A 300 5.33 -8.85 -24.17
N ASP A 301 6.60 -8.56 -23.85
CA ASP A 301 7.03 -7.67 -22.78
C ASP A 301 6.52 -8.02 -21.35
N GLY A 302 5.94 -9.19 -21.13
CA GLY A 302 5.28 -9.55 -19.88
C GLY A 302 6.16 -9.42 -18.63
N ALA A 303 7.45 -9.72 -18.75
CA ALA A 303 8.41 -9.53 -17.66
C ALA A 303 8.63 -8.04 -17.34
N LEU A 304 8.73 -7.18 -18.36
CA LEU A 304 8.91 -5.73 -18.21
C LEU A 304 7.65 -5.08 -17.64
N GLU A 305 6.47 -5.53 -18.07
CA GLU A 305 5.18 -5.13 -17.50
C GLU A 305 5.06 -5.55 -16.03
N GLY A 306 5.55 -6.75 -15.71
CA GLY A 306 5.69 -7.20 -14.33
C GLY A 306 6.53 -6.25 -13.48
N GLU A 307 7.72 -5.84 -13.96
CA GLU A 307 8.61 -4.91 -13.23
C GLU A 307 7.97 -3.52 -13.08
N LYS A 308 7.21 -3.05 -14.09
CA LYS A 308 6.40 -1.82 -14.00
C LYS A 308 5.39 -1.90 -12.86
N LYS A 309 4.68 -3.04 -12.76
CA LYS A 309 3.69 -3.26 -11.71
C LYS A 309 4.35 -3.33 -10.33
N VAL A 310 5.46 -4.06 -10.18
CA VAL A 310 6.26 -4.10 -8.94
C VAL A 310 6.66 -2.68 -8.52
N LYS A 311 7.19 -1.89 -9.45
CA LYS A 311 7.53 -0.49 -9.22
C LYS A 311 6.33 0.34 -8.75
N GLN A 312 5.16 0.18 -9.36
CA GLN A 312 3.94 0.87 -8.96
C GLN A 312 3.52 0.55 -7.52
N TYR A 313 3.69 -0.70 -7.06
CA TYR A 313 3.36 -1.09 -5.68
C TYR A 313 4.26 -0.45 -4.62
N GLN A 314 5.42 0.11 -4.99
CA GLN A 314 6.26 0.91 -4.08
C GLN A 314 5.62 2.26 -3.74
N PHE A 315 4.47 2.59 -4.33
CA PHE A 315 3.75 3.85 -4.11
C PHE A 315 2.34 3.57 -3.56
N ARG A 316 1.86 4.53 -2.76
CA ARG A 316 0.45 4.65 -2.36
C ARG A 316 -0.23 5.62 -3.33
N PRO A 317 -1.33 5.22 -3.98
CA PRO A 317 -2.13 6.15 -4.76
C PRO A 317 -2.85 7.13 -3.83
N GLU A 318 -2.76 8.41 -4.16
CA GLU A 318 -3.52 9.48 -3.53
C GLU A 318 -4.63 9.92 -4.50
N PRO A 319 -5.88 10.03 -4.04
CA PRO A 319 -7.00 10.40 -4.91
C PRO A 319 -6.81 11.81 -5.48
N SER A 320 -7.34 12.04 -6.68
CA SER A 320 -7.54 13.35 -7.27
C SER A 320 -9.02 13.51 -7.62
N ARG A 321 -9.48 14.75 -7.79
CA ARG A 321 -10.87 15.01 -8.19
C ARG A 321 -11.21 14.32 -9.50
N GLN A 322 -12.47 13.90 -9.64
CA GLN A 322 -12.96 13.21 -10.84
C GLN A 322 -12.85 14.11 -12.07
N GLU A 323 -12.74 13.50 -13.24
CA GLU A 323 -12.75 14.18 -14.55
C GLU A 323 -14.08 13.95 -15.26
N ILE A 324 -14.60 14.98 -15.94
CA ILE A 324 -15.77 14.87 -16.82
C ILE A 324 -15.30 14.48 -18.22
N LYS A 325 -15.94 13.47 -18.80
CA LYS A 325 -15.75 13.06 -20.19
C LYS A 325 -17.09 12.92 -20.90
N ILE A 326 -17.08 13.14 -22.21
CA ILE A 326 -18.22 12.87 -23.09
C ILE A 326 -18.10 11.43 -23.57
N GLN A 327 -19.16 10.65 -23.40
CA GLN A 327 -19.26 9.29 -23.93
C GLN A 327 -20.30 9.23 -25.05
N GLY A 328 -19.90 8.79 -26.24
CA GLY A 328 -20.79 8.62 -27.41
C GLY A 328 -20.05 7.98 -28.60
N LYS A 329 -20.80 7.36 -29.53
CA LYS A 329 -20.24 6.68 -30.73
C LYS A 329 -19.68 7.64 -31.78
N GLU A 330 -20.18 8.88 -31.82
CA GLU A 330 -19.80 9.95 -32.76
C GLU A 330 -19.40 11.22 -32.00
N ALA A 331 -18.73 11.09 -30.85
CA ALA A 331 -18.29 12.25 -30.07
C ALA A 331 -17.18 13.01 -30.81
N GLY A 332 -17.57 13.88 -31.74
CA GLY A 332 -16.66 14.77 -32.45
C GLY A 332 -15.96 15.72 -31.48
N CYS A 333 -14.67 15.93 -31.71
CA CYS A 333 -13.87 16.85 -30.92
C CYS A 333 -13.94 18.25 -31.55
N PHE A 334 -14.89 19.04 -31.08
CA PHE A 334 -15.11 20.41 -31.53
C PHE A 334 -14.48 21.39 -30.56
N ARG A 335 -13.97 22.49 -31.10
CA ARG A 335 -13.28 23.52 -30.33
C ARG A 335 -14.06 24.03 -29.12
N GLU A 336 -15.34 24.34 -29.29
CA GLU A 336 -16.18 24.85 -28.19
C GLU A 336 -16.34 23.82 -27.05
N ARG A 337 -16.50 22.53 -27.37
CA ARG A 337 -16.61 21.46 -26.37
C ARG A 337 -15.30 21.30 -25.59
N GLU A 338 -14.16 21.31 -26.28
CA GLU A 338 -12.83 21.18 -25.66
C GLU A 338 -12.48 22.38 -24.80
N GLU A 339 -12.81 23.61 -25.22
CA GLU A 339 -12.60 24.81 -24.43
C GLU A 339 -13.39 24.75 -23.10
N ILE A 340 -14.63 24.25 -23.14
CA ILE A 340 -15.46 24.07 -21.93
C ILE A 340 -14.93 22.93 -21.04
N LEU A 341 -14.53 21.79 -21.62
CA LEU A 341 -13.91 20.68 -20.87
C LEU A 341 -12.62 21.13 -20.17
N TYR A 342 -11.81 21.94 -20.85
CA TYR A 342 -10.61 22.55 -20.27
C TYR A 342 -10.96 23.52 -19.13
N GLU A 343 -12.00 24.36 -19.28
CA GLU A 343 -12.49 25.23 -18.21
C GLU A 343 -12.93 24.44 -16.97
N ILE A 344 -13.70 23.36 -17.15
CA ILE A 344 -14.12 22.44 -16.08
C ILE A 344 -12.90 21.84 -15.37
N SER A 345 -11.95 21.30 -16.15
CA SER A 345 -10.73 20.67 -15.61
C SER A 345 -9.90 21.67 -14.79
N ARG A 346 -9.75 22.90 -15.30
CA ARG A 346 -9.05 23.99 -14.61
C ARG A 346 -9.74 24.37 -13.30
N SER A 347 -11.07 24.56 -13.31
CA SER A 347 -11.82 24.91 -12.09
C SER A 347 -11.77 23.81 -11.04
N ARG A 348 -11.84 22.53 -11.44
CA ARG A 348 -11.65 21.40 -10.52
C ARG A 348 -10.24 21.35 -9.92
N LYS A 349 -9.20 21.63 -10.72
CA LYS A 349 -7.81 21.72 -10.26
C LYS A 349 -7.66 22.83 -9.21
N HIS A 350 -8.19 24.03 -9.47
CA HIS A 350 -8.16 25.13 -8.49
C HIS A 350 -8.92 24.80 -7.20
N GLN A 351 -10.08 24.13 -7.27
CA GLN A 351 -10.80 23.68 -6.08
C GLN A 351 -9.97 22.72 -5.23
N GLU A 352 -9.34 21.71 -5.84
CA GLU A 352 -8.43 20.77 -5.15
C GLU A 352 -7.24 21.51 -4.53
N GLU A 353 -6.63 22.47 -5.25
CA GLU A 353 -5.54 23.30 -4.74
C GLU A 353 -5.95 24.15 -3.53
N TYR A 354 -7.14 24.77 -3.54
CA TYR A 354 -7.63 25.56 -2.41
C TYR A 354 -7.96 24.67 -1.21
N GLU A 355 -8.49 23.46 -1.42
CA GLU A 355 -8.73 22.48 -0.36
C GLU A 355 -7.43 22.07 0.34
N GLU A 356 -6.38 21.77 -0.42
CA GLU A 356 -5.07 21.45 0.16
C GLU A 356 -4.45 22.66 0.89
N GLN A 357 -4.56 23.87 0.33
CA GLN A 357 -4.12 25.08 1.03
C GLN A 357 -4.88 25.34 2.33
N MET A 358 -6.19 25.05 2.38
CA MET A 358 -6.98 25.16 3.61
C MET A 358 -6.51 24.17 4.67
N LYS A 359 -6.25 22.91 4.31
CA LYS A 359 -5.69 21.90 5.22
C LYS A 359 -4.36 22.37 5.82
N GLU A 360 -3.47 22.90 4.99
CA GLU A 360 -2.20 23.47 5.44
C GLU A 360 -2.38 24.64 6.41
N LYS A 361 -3.31 25.56 6.12
CA LYS A 361 -3.58 26.69 7.02
C LYS A 361 -4.16 26.25 8.36
N ARG A 362 -5.02 25.22 8.37
CA ARG A 362 -5.53 24.60 9.60
C ARG A 362 -4.42 23.91 10.39
N GLN A 363 -3.51 23.21 9.72
CA GLN A 363 -2.31 22.66 10.33
C GLN A 363 -1.41 23.75 10.94
N GLU A 364 -1.19 24.87 10.24
CA GLU A 364 -0.45 26.02 10.77
C GLU A 364 -1.13 26.63 12.00
N ILE A 365 -2.47 26.73 12.01
CA ILE A 365 -3.26 27.19 13.17
C ILE A 365 -3.00 26.28 14.39
N TYR A 366 -3.07 24.96 14.20
CA TYR A 366 -2.77 23.99 15.25
C TYR A 366 -1.34 24.16 15.80
N LEU A 367 -0.35 24.25 14.91
CA LEU A 367 1.06 24.39 15.31
C LEU A 367 1.34 25.71 16.06
N LEU A 368 0.65 26.80 15.71
CA LEU A 368 0.75 28.08 16.43
C LEU A 368 0.14 27.99 17.83
N TRP A 369 -1.05 27.39 17.96
CA TRP A 369 -1.68 27.14 19.26
C TRP A 369 -0.79 26.27 20.14
N ARG A 370 -0.29 25.17 19.59
CA ARG A 370 0.61 24.24 20.29
C ARG A 370 1.88 24.94 20.78
N LYS A 371 2.51 25.76 19.93
CA LYS A 371 3.69 26.53 20.31
C LYS A 371 3.41 27.49 21.48
N TYR A 372 2.27 28.18 21.45
CA TYR A 372 1.82 29.03 22.56
C TYR A 372 1.54 28.22 23.84
N ALA A 373 0.87 27.08 23.71
CA ALA A 373 0.53 26.25 24.87
C ALA A 373 1.78 25.73 25.60
N MET A 374 2.91 25.57 24.88
CA MET A 374 4.22 25.29 25.48
C MET A 374 4.91 26.53 26.05
N ASP A 375 4.93 27.64 25.30
CA ASP A 375 5.55 28.91 25.71
C ASP A 375 4.50 30.03 25.74
N PRO A 376 3.91 30.32 26.91
CA PRO A 376 2.89 31.35 27.05
C PRO A 376 3.33 32.75 26.59
N LYS A 377 4.65 33.01 26.49
CA LYS A 377 5.17 34.27 25.92
C LYS A 377 4.83 34.44 24.45
N PHE A 378 4.47 33.36 23.76
CA PHE A 378 4.09 33.35 22.35
C PHE A 378 2.61 33.66 22.11
N LEU A 379 1.81 33.94 23.17
CA LEU A 379 0.36 34.16 23.07
C LEU A 379 -0.02 35.24 22.05
N GLU A 380 0.59 36.42 22.12
CA GLU A 380 0.24 37.53 21.20
C GLU A 380 0.55 37.18 19.73
N LYS A 381 1.69 36.51 19.48
CA LYS A 381 2.07 36.05 18.14
C LYS A 381 1.16 34.94 17.65
N ALA A 382 0.77 33.99 18.52
CA ALA A 382 -0.22 32.98 18.19
C ALA A 382 -1.58 33.61 17.89
N ARG A 383 -2.07 34.57 18.71
CA ARG A 383 -3.33 35.28 18.51
C ARG A 383 -3.39 35.97 17.15
N SER A 384 -2.36 36.75 16.81
CA SER A 384 -2.27 37.40 15.49
C SER A 384 -2.11 36.39 14.35
N GLY A 385 -1.26 35.38 14.52
CA GLY A 385 -0.96 34.40 13.47
C GLY A 385 -2.15 33.49 13.15
N ILE A 386 -2.88 33.04 14.19
CA ILE A 386 -4.11 32.23 14.07
C ILE A 386 -5.19 33.06 13.39
N SER A 387 -5.42 34.31 13.82
CA SER A 387 -6.41 35.20 13.20
C SER A 387 -6.15 35.40 11.70
N GLN A 388 -4.91 35.69 11.32
CA GLN A 388 -4.50 35.84 9.92
C GLN A 388 -4.75 34.57 9.09
N ARG A 389 -4.46 33.39 9.65
CA ARG A 389 -4.66 32.11 8.95
C ARG A 389 -6.13 31.73 8.85
N MET A 390 -6.94 32.05 9.85
CA MET A 390 -8.39 31.88 9.78
C MET A 390 -9.00 32.77 8.68
N GLU A 391 -8.58 34.04 8.59
CA GLU A 391 -9.00 34.92 7.49
C GLU A 391 -8.60 34.36 6.12
N ALA A 392 -7.38 33.80 6.02
CA ALA A 392 -6.92 33.13 4.81
C ALA A 392 -7.76 31.89 4.46
N VAL A 393 -8.12 31.06 5.45
CA VAL A 393 -9.03 29.91 5.25
C VAL A 393 -10.37 30.38 4.71
N THR A 394 -11.00 31.38 5.35
CA THR A 394 -12.29 31.94 4.86
C THR A 394 -12.16 32.54 3.45
N GLY A 395 -11.02 33.14 3.12
CA GLY A 395 -10.74 33.64 1.77
C GLY A 395 -10.64 32.51 0.74
N LEU A 396 -9.99 31.40 1.09
CA LEU A 396 -9.87 30.21 0.25
C LEU A 396 -11.21 29.49 0.08
N GLU A 397 -12.03 29.41 1.14
CA GLU A 397 -13.39 28.84 1.08
C GLU A 397 -14.24 29.58 0.03
N LYS A 398 -14.22 30.92 0.04
CA LYS A 398 -14.94 31.74 -0.95
C LYS A 398 -14.42 31.53 -2.38
N LYS A 399 -13.11 31.36 -2.56
CA LYS A 399 -12.53 31.08 -3.89
C LYS A 399 -12.92 29.69 -4.39
N ARG A 400 -12.93 28.69 -3.50
CA ARG A 400 -13.40 27.32 -3.82
C ARG A 400 -14.87 27.33 -4.23
N GLU A 401 -15.73 28.01 -3.48
CA GLU A 401 -17.15 28.19 -3.82
C GLU A 401 -17.35 28.90 -5.16
N HIS A 402 -16.51 29.89 -5.48
CA HIS A 402 -16.55 30.55 -6.79
C HIS A 402 -16.18 29.61 -7.94
N GLU A 403 -15.10 28.83 -7.81
CA GLU A 403 -14.71 27.85 -8.83
C GLU A 403 -15.75 26.74 -8.98
N GLU A 404 -16.42 26.34 -7.89
CA GLU A 404 -17.54 25.40 -7.92
C GLU A 404 -18.72 25.96 -8.73
N PHE A 405 -19.04 27.25 -8.58
CA PHE A 405 -20.05 27.92 -9.40
C PHE A 405 -19.65 27.99 -10.89
N VAL A 406 -18.39 28.33 -11.19
CA VAL A 406 -17.86 28.37 -12.57
C VAL A 406 -17.97 26.99 -13.22
N GLU A 407 -17.59 25.94 -12.50
CA GLU A 407 -17.73 24.56 -12.94
C GLU A 407 -19.18 24.20 -13.27
N GLN A 408 -20.13 24.51 -12.38
CA GLN A 408 -21.55 24.20 -12.58
C GLN A 408 -22.11 24.87 -13.85
N GLU A 409 -21.76 26.13 -14.11
CA GLU A 409 -22.17 26.83 -15.33
C GLU A 409 -21.50 26.26 -16.58
N ALA A 410 -20.21 25.90 -16.52
CA ALA A 410 -19.50 25.26 -17.62
C ALA A 410 -20.10 23.88 -17.96
N VAL A 411 -20.41 23.06 -16.95
CA VAL A 411 -21.09 21.76 -17.13
C VAL A 411 -22.48 21.93 -17.76
N LYS A 412 -23.23 22.96 -17.36
CA LYS A 412 -24.53 23.27 -17.95
C LYS A 412 -24.42 23.66 -19.43
N LYS A 413 -23.43 24.47 -19.81
CA LYS A 413 -23.13 24.78 -21.22
C LYS A 413 -22.76 23.52 -21.98
N LEU A 414 -21.87 22.68 -21.43
CA LEU A 414 -21.45 21.44 -22.06
C LEU A 414 -22.63 20.49 -22.32
N ARG A 415 -23.54 20.35 -21.35
CA ARG A 415 -24.77 19.54 -21.49
C ARG A 415 -25.66 20.03 -22.62
N ALA A 416 -25.73 21.33 -22.87
CA ALA A 416 -26.51 21.90 -23.96
C ALA A 416 -25.91 21.61 -25.35
N LEU A 417 -24.63 21.25 -25.41
CA LEU A 417 -23.90 20.94 -26.63
C LEU A 417 -23.85 19.44 -26.95
N LEU A 418 -24.43 18.56 -26.12
CA LEU A 418 -24.45 17.12 -26.37
C LEU A 418 -25.39 16.75 -27.51
N GLY A 419 -24.97 15.80 -28.34
CA GLY A 419 -25.76 15.19 -29.41
C GLY A 419 -26.58 13.98 -28.94
N ASP A 420 -27.38 13.43 -29.86
CA ASP A 420 -28.24 12.28 -29.58
C ASP A 420 -27.41 11.04 -29.18
N GLY A 421 -27.65 10.53 -27.97
CA GLY A 421 -26.95 9.36 -27.43
C GLY A 421 -25.61 9.67 -26.75
N GLU A 422 -25.22 10.93 -26.62
CA GLU A 422 -24.07 11.35 -25.83
C GLU A 422 -24.45 11.61 -24.37
N VAL A 423 -23.59 11.20 -23.43
CA VAL A 423 -23.75 11.47 -22.00
C VAL A 423 -22.46 11.97 -21.37
N LEU A 424 -22.59 12.81 -20.34
CA LEU A 424 -21.45 13.14 -19.48
C LEU A 424 -21.28 12.04 -18.44
N ILE A 425 -20.07 11.52 -18.36
CA ILE A 425 -19.66 10.59 -17.32
C ILE A 425 -18.57 11.22 -16.46
N GLU A 426 -18.63 10.95 -15.16
CA GLU A 426 -17.52 11.25 -14.26
C GLU A 426 -16.64 10.02 -14.16
N THR A 427 -15.35 10.23 -14.38
CA THR A 427 -14.33 9.18 -14.31
C THR A 427 -13.32 9.55 -13.23
N SER A 428 -12.69 8.55 -12.61
CA SER A 428 -11.62 8.81 -11.64
C SER A 428 -10.51 9.64 -12.28
N GLY A 429 -10.14 10.75 -11.64
CA GLY A 429 -9.02 11.58 -12.10
C GLY A 429 -7.68 10.85 -12.00
N GLU A 430 -6.67 11.40 -12.69
CA GLU A 430 -5.30 10.91 -12.59
C GLU A 430 -4.77 11.01 -11.16
N ARG A 431 -4.45 9.86 -10.57
CA ARG A 431 -4.01 9.77 -9.18
C ARG A 431 -2.63 10.38 -8.98
N TYR A 432 -2.44 11.01 -7.82
CA TYR A 432 -1.10 11.33 -7.33
C TYR A 432 -0.45 10.08 -6.72
N TRP A 433 0.87 10.07 -6.62
CA TRP A 433 1.62 8.95 -6.06
C TRP A 433 2.50 9.45 -4.93
N ARG A 434 2.36 8.83 -3.75
CA ARG A 434 3.23 9.03 -2.59
C ARG A 434 4.08 7.78 -2.37
N PRO A 435 5.39 7.87 -2.13
CA PRO A 435 6.21 6.69 -1.82
C PRO A 435 5.73 5.99 -0.55
N ARG A 436 5.70 4.64 -0.56
CA ARG A 436 5.43 3.85 0.66
C ARG A 436 6.67 3.81 1.55
N ASP A 437 6.44 3.82 2.86
CA ASP A 437 7.47 3.46 3.83
C ASP A 437 7.93 2.01 3.63
N LEU A 438 9.14 1.70 4.12
CA LEU A 438 9.70 0.34 4.03
C LEU A 438 8.86 -0.63 4.86
N THR A 439 8.74 -1.88 4.41
CA THR A 439 8.15 -2.96 5.19
C THR A 439 9.23 -3.75 5.90
N PHE A 440 8.99 -4.00 7.19
CA PHE A 440 9.77 -4.85 8.06
C PHE A 440 9.12 -6.22 8.21
N LEU A 441 9.97 -7.25 8.25
CA LEU A 441 9.58 -8.62 8.46
C LEU A 441 10.50 -9.24 9.52
N LEU A 442 9.90 -9.74 10.60
CA LEU A 442 10.57 -10.46 11.68
C LEU A 442 10.19 -11.94 11.61
N GLU A 443 11.12 -12.79 11.22
CA GLU A 443 10.92 -14.24 11.15
C GLU A 443 11.45 -14.91 12.42
N GLY A 444 10.60 -15.69 13.09
CA GLY A 444 10.92 -16.35 14.35
C GLY A 444 10.49 -15.58 15.61
N ALA A 445 9.89 -14.39 15.47
CA ALA A 445 9.47 -13.58 16.62
C ALA A 445 8.23 -14.12 17.34
N ASP A 446 7.31 -14.77 16.64
CA ASP A 446 6.00 -15.23 17.16
C ASP A 446 5.99 -16.70 17.62
N GLN A 447 7.14 -17.24 18.03
CA GLN A 447 7.35 -18.68 18.24
C GLN A 447 6.32 -19.39 19.13
N SER A 448 5.71 -18.68 20.07
CA SER A 448 4.68 -19.17 20.99
C SER A 448 3.38 -18.36 20.95
N SER A 449 3.12 -17.63 19.85
CA SER A 449 1.94 -16.77 19.71
C SER A 449 0.62 -17.54 19.86
N ILE A 450 -0.26 -17.02 20.72
CA ILE A 450 -1.57 -17.60 20.98
C ILE A 450 -2.52 -17.42 19.80
N TYR A 451 -2.44 -16.31 19.05
CA TYR A 451 -3.35 -16.03 17.94
C TYR A 451 -3.28 -17.10 16.84
N LYS A 452 -2.08 -17.60 16.51
CA LYS A 452 -1.91 -18.75 15.59
C LYS A 452 -2.50 -20.05 16.14
N ARG A 453 -2.57 -20.20 17.46
CA ARG A 453 -3.22 -21.35 18.10
C ARG A 453 -4.74 -21.23 18.02
N LEU A 454 -5.29 -20.03 18.15
CA LEU A 454 -6.73 -19.78 18.05
C LEU A 454 -7.26 -20.19 16.67
N GLU A 455 -6.55 -19.84 15.60
CA GLU A 455 -6.91 -20.19 14.21
C GLU A 455 -7.10 -21.70 14.00
N LYS A 456 -6.30 -22.54 14.66
CA LYS A 456 -6.38 -24.01 14.51
C LYS A 456 -7.69 -24.62 15.01
N TYR A 457 -8.40 -23.92 15.89
CA TYR A 457 -9.64 -24.42 16.50
C TYR A 457 -10.89 -23.71 15.94
N LYS A 458 -10.73 -22.81 14.97
CA LYS A 458 -11.87 -22.21 14.27
C LYS A 458 -12.49 -23.21 13.30
N ILE A 459 -13.82 -23.23 13.22
CA ILE A 459 -14.62 -23.94 12.23
C ILE A 459 -15.43 -22.87 11.50
N ASP A 460 -15.33 -22.81 10.17
CA ASP A 460 -15.97 -21.77 9.34
C ASP A 460 -15.67 -20.34 9.83
N GLY A 461 -14.43 -20.11 10.29
CA GLY A 461 -13.96 -18.80 10.76
C GLY A 461 -14.35 -18.44 12.20
N LYS A 462 -15.09 -19.29 12.92
CA LYS A 462 -15.52 -19.02 14.30
C LYS A 462 -15.07 -20.08 15.28
N ILE A 463 -14.87 -19.70 16.54
CA ILE A 463 -14.60 -20.67 17.60
C ILE A 463 -15.94 -21.33 17.98
N PRO A 464 -16.03 -22.68 18.02
CA PRO A 464 -17.27 -23.37 18.37
C PRO A 464 -17.81 -22.95 19.75
N GLU A 465 -19.04 -22.45 19.77
CA GLU A 465 -19.76 -22.10 21.01
C GLU A 465 -20.48 -23.32 21.62
N ARG A 466 -20.78 -23.24 22.92
CA ARG A 466 -21.62 -24.22 23.63
C ARG A 466 -22.91 -23.58 24.11
N ARG A 467 -23.88 -24.39 24.51
CA ARG A 467 -25.08 -23.93 25.23
C ARG A 467 -25.02 -24.34 26.69
N ARG A 468 -25.84 -23.70 27.52
CA ARG A 468 -25.95 -24.04 28.95
C ARG A 468 -26.26 -25.52 29.20
N LYS A 469 -27.06 -26.16 28.35
CA LYS A 469 -27.37 -27.60 28.44
C LYS A 469 -26.16 -28.52 28.23
N ASP A 470 -25.10 -28.00 27.60
CA ASP A 470 -23.88 -28.74 27.30
C ASP A 470 -22.87 -28.71 28.47
N LEU A 471 -23.22 -28.07 29.60
CA LEU A 471 -22.35 -27.99 30.78
C LEU A 471 -22.18 -29.33 31.48
N ILE A 472 -20.96 -29.62 31.93
CA ILE A 472 -20.65 -30.83 32.68
C ILE A 472 -20.95 -30.60 34.17
N SER A 473 -21.99 -31.27 34.66
CA SER A 473 -22.40 -31.22 36.08
C SER A 473 -21.73 -32.30 36.93
N GLU A 474 -21.49 -33.47 36.34
CA GLU A 474 -20.85 -34.63 36.97
C GLU A 474 -19.96 -35.37 35.96
N VAL A 475 -18.90 -36.01 36.45
CA VAL A 475 -18.03 -36.91 35.67
C VAL A 475 -18.09 -38.31 36.27
N ILE A 476 -18.29 -39.32 35.41
CA ILE A 476 -18.21 -40.73 35.77
C ILE A 476 -16.77 -41.20 35.55
N VAL A 477 -16.15 -41.71 36.60
CA VAL A 477 -14.74 -42.06 36.62
C VAL A 477 -14.56 -43.52 37.00
N LYS A 478 -13.81 -44.27 36.19
CA LYS A 478 -13.44 -45.66 36.46
C LYS A 478 -11.94 -45.84 36.29
N ILE A 479 -11.23 -45.96 37.40
CA ILE A 479 -9.76 -46.02 37.42
C ILE A 479 -9.31 -47.38 37.95
N SER A 480 -8.72 -48.17 37.05
CA SER A 480 -8.14 -49.48 37.41
C SER A 480 -7.10 -49.32 38.53
N GLY A 481 -7.20 -50.15 39.57
CA GLY A 481 -6.32 -50.10 40.75
C GLY A 481 -6.68 -49.04 41.80
N VAL A 482 -7.60 -48.11 41.49
CA VAL A 482 -8.07 -47.09 42.45
C VAL A 482 -9.53 -47.33 42.83
N THR A 483 -10.46 -47.29 41.86
CA THR A 483 -11.90 -47.47 42.13
C THR A 483 -12.33 -48.94 42.17
N GLU A 484 -11.36 -49.87 42.10
CA GLU A 484 -11.59 -51.34 42.14
C GLU A 484 -12.62 -51.85 41.10
N GLY A 485 -12.84 -51.09 40.02
CA GLY A 485 -13.80 -51.43 38.96
C GLY A 485 -15.18 -50.80 39.13
N GLU A 486 -15.43 -50.08 40.22
CA GLU A 486 -16.65 -49.29 40.44
C GLU A 486 -16.61 -47.95 39.68
N GLU A 487 -17.80 -47.48 39.30
CA GLU A 487 -18.02 -46.14 38.75
C GLU A 487 -18.15 -45.13 39.89
N ALA A 488 -17.17 -44.22 40.01
CA ALA A 488 -17.24 -43.10 40.93
C ALA A 488 -17.84 -41.88 40.21
N ARG A 489 -18.94 -41.35 40.74
CA ARG A 489 -19.50 -40.07 40.29
C ARG A 489 -18.88 -38.92 41.09
N ILE A 490 -18.35 -37.94 40.37
CA ILE A 490 -17.72 -36.74 40.94
C ILE A 490 -18.47 -35.52 40.44
N SER A 491 -18.95 -34.69 41.37
CA SER A 491 -19.64 -33.44 41.06
C SER A 491 -18.83 -32.24 41.54
N GLY A 492 -18.90 -31.13 40.80
CA GLY A 492 -18.20 -29.89 41.16
C GLY A 492 -18.70 -29.30 42.48
N GLU A 493 -19.97 -29.53 42.82
CA GLU A 493 -20.56 -29.13 44.10
C GLU A 493 -19.88 -29.80 45.30
N HIS A 494 -19.57 -31.10 45.19
CA HIS A 494 -18.86 -31.81 46.26
C HIS A 494 -17.39 -31.36 46.39
N LEU A 495 -16.73 -31.03 45.28
CA LEU A 495 -15.35 -30.53 45.31
C LEU A 495 -15.21 -29.12 45.91
N LEU A 496 -16.27 -28.31 45.78
CA LEU A 496 -16.33 -26.93 46.28
C LEU A 496 -17.08 -26.79 47.62
N GLU A 497 -17.38 -27.89 48.29
CA GLU A 497 -18.08 -27.89 49.57
C GLU A 497 -17.31 -27.06 50.62
N GLY A 498 -18.03 -26.16 51.32
CA GLY A 498 -17.43 -25.25 52.30
C GLY A 498 -16.72 -24.02 51.72
N THR A 499 -16.78 -23.80 50.41
CA THR A 499 -16.26 -22.58 49.77
C THR A 499 -17.34 -21.52 49.53
N GLU A 500 -16.93 -20.26 49.39
CA GLU A 500 -17.84 -19.14 49.10
C GLU A 500 -18.46 -19.27 47.70
N ARG A 501 -19.79 -19.27 47.62
CA ARG A 501 -20.57 -19.42 46.38
C ARG A 501 -20.88 -18.06 45.72
N ILE A 502 -20.91 -18.04 44.40
CA ILE A 502 -21.44 -16.90 43.63
C ILE A 502 -22.96 -17.02 43.58
N ARG A 503 -23.68 -15.89 43.70
CA ARG A 503 -25.16 -15.89 43.78
C ARG A 503 -25.81 -16.11 42.42
N GLU A 504 -25.13 -15.76 41.33
CA GLU A 504 -25.54 -15.94 39.95
C GLU A 504 -25.46 -17.43 39.53
N PRO A 505 -26.61 -18.11 39.27
CA PRO A 505 -26.64 -19.56 39.11
C PRO A 505 -25.81 -20.10 37.94
N VAL A 506 -25.84 -19.43 36.79
CA VAL A 506 -25.09 -19.85 35.58
C VAL A 506 -23.58 -19.75 35.82
N ILE A 507 -23.14 -18.67 36.47
CA ILE A 507 -21.73 -18.45 36.79
C ILE A 507 -21.24 -19.51 37.78
N GLU A 508 -22.03 -19.82 38.82
CA GLU A 508 -21.69 -20.89 39.76
C GLU A 508 -21.65 -22.27 39.08
N GLN A 509 -22.52 -22.55 38.10
CA GLN A 509 -22.46 -23.77 37.28
C GLN A 509 -21.15 -23.86 36.47
N LEU A 510 -20.72 -22.77 35.84
CA LEU A 510 -19.45 -22.68 35.10
C LEU A 510 -18.24 -22.90 36.03
N VAL A 511 -18.27 -22.34 37.25
CA VAL A 511 -17.21 -22.57 38.24
C VAL A 511 -17.15 -24.04 38.68
N ARG A 512 -18.31 -24.68 38.90
CA ARG A 512 -18.40 -26.11 39.24
C ARG A 512 -17.86 -27.00 38.11
N GLU A 513 -18.23 -26.72 36.86
CA GLU A 513 -17.68 -27.41 35.69
C GLU A 513 -16.15 -27.20 35.61
N GLY A 514 -15.69 -25.96 35.80
CA GLY A 514 -14.26 -25.65 35.69
C GLY A 514 -13.41 -26.39 36.72
N VAL A 515 -13.91 -26.60 37.95
CA VAL A 515 -13.20 -27.43 38.95
C VAL A 515 -13.16 -28.91 38.56
N LEU A 516 -14.15 -29.42 37.82
CA LEU A 516 -14.17 -30.81 37.34
C LEU A 516 -13.21 -31.04 36.18
N THR A 517 -13.04 -30.05 35.30
CA THR A 517 -12.35 -30.18 34.01
C THR A 517 -10.95 -29.57 33.99
N ALA A 518 -10.65 -28.62 34.90
CA ALA A 518 -9.35 -27.96 34.94
C ALA A 518 -8.25 -28.87 35.48
N ARG A 519 -7.17 -28.98 34.72
CA ARG A 519 -5.99 -29.80 35.06
C ARG A 519 -5.43 -29.56 36.48
N GLY A 520 -5.44 -28.33 36.98
CA GLY A 520 -4.97 -27.98 38.32
C GLY A 520 -5.80 -28.63 39.43
N SER A 521 -7.10 -28.78 39.20
CA SER A 521 -8.06 -29.40 40.11
C SER A 521 -8.12 -30.93 39.99
N ILE A 522 -7.71 -31.50 38.85
CA ILE A 522 -7.66 -32.97 38.65
C ILE A 522 -6.72 -33.62 39.67
N PHE A 523 -5.58 -32.98 40.02
CA PHE A 523 -4.68 -33.47 41.06
C PHE A 523 -5.37 -33.58 42.43
N TYR A 524 -6.14 -32.56 42.81
CA TYR A 524 -6.93 -32.56 44.04
C TYR A 524 -8.01 -33.66 44.02
N THR A 525 -8.68 -33.80 42.89
CA THR A 525 -9.75 -34.80 42.68
C THR A 525 -9.19 -36.23 42.75
N ALA A 526 -8.05 -36.48 42.12
CA ALA A 526 -7.35 -37.76 42.17
C ALA A 526 -6.91 -38.12 43.60
N ASP A 527 -6.39 -37.15 44.37
CA ASP A 527 -6.03 -37.37 45.77
C ASP A 527 -7.25 -37.71 46.64
N LYS A 528 -8.37 -36.98 46.47
CA LYS A 528 -9.64 -37.31 47.13
C LYS A 528 -10.16 -38.70 46.76
N LEU A 529 -10.05 -39.10 45.49
CA LEU A 529 -10.44 -40.43 45.02
C LEU A 529 -9.59 -41.52 45.70
N LEU A 530 -8.27 -41.36 45.73
CA LEU A 530 -7.38 -42.30 46.41
C LEU A 530 -7.74 -42.46 47.89
N ARG A 531 -8.01 -41.35 48.59
CA ARG A 531 -8.43 -41.37 50.00
C ARG A 531 -9.80 -42.02 50.19
N ARG A 532 -10.78 -41.68 49.35
CA ARG A 532 -12.13 -42.27 49.35
C ARG A 532 -12.08 -43.79 49.26
N TYR A 533 -11.16 -44.32 48.44
CA TYR A 533 -10.93 -45.76 48.25
C TYR A 533 -9.77 -46.33 49.08
N LYS A 534 -9.31 -45.60 50.11
CA LYS A 534 -8.27 -46.02 51.08
C LYS A 534 -6.97 -46.50 50.44
N LYS A 535 -6.57 -45.92 49.30
CA LYS A 535 -5.29 -46.19 48.63
C LYS A 535 -4.20 -45.28 49.18
N GLN A 536 -2.99 -45.82 49.36
CA GLN A 536 -1.85 -45.04 49.80
C GLN A 536 -1.39 -44.11 48.67
N ARG A 537 -1.17 -42.83 49.00
CA ARG A 537 -0.66 -41.83 48.07
C ARG A 537 0.80 -42.16 47.73
N ASP A 538 1.04 -42.55 46.49
CA ASP A 538 2.36 -42.70 45.87
C ASP A 538 2.38 -41.97 44.52
N THR A 539 3.54 -41.48 44.09
CA THR A 539 3.71 -40.68 42.87
C THR A 539 3.23 -41.42 41.63
N ARG A 540 3.50 -42.74 41.52
CA ARG A 540 3.06 -43.53 40.37
C ARG A 540 1.54 -43.66 40.31
N LEU A 541 0.92 -43.94 41.46
CA LEU A 541 -0.53 -44.12 41.57
C LEU A 541 -1.28 -42.80 41.37
N MET A 542 -0.73 -41.68 41.87
CA MET A 542 -1.26 -40.35 41.62
C MET A 542 -1.23 -40.00 40.13
N SER A 543 -0.08 -40.18 39.47
CA SER A 543 0.04 -39.94 38.03
C SER A 543 -0.93 -40.81 37.23
N HIS A 544 -1.06 -42.10 37.58
CA HIS A 544 -2.04 -42.99 36.96
C HIS A 544 -3.48 -42.51 37.16
N ALA A 545 -3.85 -42.07 38.36
CA ALA A 545 -5.19 -41.56 38.64
C ALA A 545 -5.49 -40.27 37.88
N VAL A 546 -4.53 -39.35 37.78
CA VAL A 546 -4.65 -38.10 37.02
C VAL A 546 -4.83 -38.39 35.53
N THR A 547 -3.96 -39.22 34.94
CA THR A 547 -4.05 -39.59 33.52
C THR A 547 -5.35 -40.33 33.22
N ALA A 548 -5.76 -41.28 34.06
CA ALA A 548 -7.01 -41.99 33.88
C ALA A 548 -8.24 -41.06 34.00
N TYR A 549 -8.19 -40.04 34.86
CA TYR A 549 -9.23 -39.02 34.94
C TYR A 549 -9.24 -38.13 33.68
N GLU A 550 -8.09 -37.67 33.20
CA GLU A 550 -7.96 -36.92 31.94
C GLU A 550 -8.51 -37.75 30.76
N ASP A 551 -8.21 -39.04 30.70
CA ASP A 551 -8.78 -39.98 29.70
C ASP A 551 -10.29 -40.13 29.85
N CYS A 552 -10.83 -40.10 31.07
CA CYS A 552 -12.28 -40.13 31.29
C CYS A 552 -12.96 -38.88 30.71
N LEU A 553 -12.37 -37.69 30.89
CA LEU A 553 -12.90 -36.43 30.36
C LEU A 553 -12.98 -36.45 28.82
N ASN A 554 -12.07 -37.15 28.15
CA ASN A 554 -12.05 -37.25 26.69
C ASN A 554 -13.15 -38.15 26.10
N ARG A 555 -13.96 -38.84 26.94
CA ARG A 555 -15.03 -39.73 26.49
C ARG A 555 -16.40 -39.18 26.86
N GLN A 556 -17.23 -38.91 25.85
CA GLN A 556 -18.53 -38.26 26.01
C GLN A 556 -19.51 -39.04 26.91
N GLU A 557 -19.44 -40.37 26.92
CA GLU A 557 -20.21 -41.26 27.80
C GLU A 557 -19.98 -41.00 29.31
N ASN A 558 -18.81 -40.45 29.68
CA ASN A 558 -18.45 -40.15 31.05
C ASN A 558 -18.89 -38.75 31.51
N LEU A 559 -19.40 -37.91 30.61
CA LEU A 559 -19.71 -36.49 30.87
C LEU A 559 -21.19 -36.23 31.18
N CYS A 560 -21.99 -37.28 31.41
CA CYS A 560 -23.40 -37.19 31.80
C CYS A 560 -24.26 -36.28 30.90
N GLY A 561 -23.99 -36.28 29.58
CA GLY A 561 -24.72 -35.46 28.60
C GLY A 561 -24.10 -34.08 28.31
N GLY A 562 -23.08 -33.67 29.07
CA GLY A 562 -22.29 -32.47 28.78
C GLY A 562 -21.23 -32.67 27.69
N THR A 563 -20.60 -31.58 27.28
CA THR A 563 -19.48 -31.58 26.32
C THR A 563 -18.34 -30.71 26.84
N LEU A 564 -17.10 -31.14 26.64
CA LEU A 564 -15.94 -30.33 27.03
C LEU A 564 -15.90 -29.01 26.24
N ALA A 565 -15.49 -27.94 26.93
CA ALA A 565 -15.19 -26.68 26.26
C ALA A 565 -14.04 -26.85 25.26
N SER A 566 -14.03 -26.01 24.22
CA SER A 566 -12.90 -25.90 23.29
C SER A 566 -11.58 -25.71 24.06
N PRO A 567 -10.45 -26.28 23.60
CA PRO A 567 -9.13 -26.04 24.19
C PRO A 567 -8.73 -24.55 24.29
N ILE A 568 -9.40 -23.67 23.54
CA ILE A 568 -9.28 -22.21 23.70
C ILE A 568 -9.84 -21.75 25.05
N GLY A 569 -11.05 -22.22 25.40
CA GLY A 569 -11.77 -21.88 26.62
C GLY A 569 -11.37 -22.73 27.84
N ASN A 570 -10.61 -23.81 27.65
CA ASN A 570 -9.97 -24.56 28.74
C ASN A 570 -8.45 -24.68 28.48
N TYR A 571 -7.75 -23.59 28.74
CA TYR A 571 -6.35 -23.43 28.42
C TYR A 571 -5.43 -24.01 29.50
N ILE A 572 -4.61 -24.98 29.13
CA ILE A 572 -3.50 -25.45 29.95
C ILE A 572 -2.34 -24.47 29.79
N TRP A 573 -2.00 -23.79 30.88
CA TRP A 573 -1.00 -22.74 30.91
C TRP A 573 0.36 -23.23 30.40
N SER A 574 0.96 -22.42 29.54
CA SER A 574 2.35 -22.48 29.14
C SER A 574 2.90 -21.05 29.12
N PRO A 575 4.21 -20.83 29.34
CA PRO A 575 4.80 -19.51 29.18
C PRO A 575 4.47 -18.91 27.81
N ALA A 576 3.65 -17.86 27.80
CA ALA A 576 3.20 -17.20 26.59
C ALA A 576 4.20 -16.13 26.14
N TRP A 577 4.35 -15.90 24.84
CA TRP A 577 5.03 -14.72 24.28
C TRP A 577 4.28 -14.33 23.00
N ASN A 578 3.58 -13.19 23.07
CA ASN A 578 2.68 -12.69 22.02
C ASN A 578 3.12 -11.30 21.56
N PRO A 579 4.15 -11.21 20.70
CA PRO A 579 4.59 -9.95 20.11
C PRO A 579 3.42 -9.14 19.56
N LEU A 580 3.38 -7.86 19.90
CA LEU A 580 2.33 -6.95 19.48
C LEU A 580 2.90 -5.66 18.92
N ILE A 581 4.02 -5.17 19.45
CA ILE A 581 4.57 -3.87 19.11
C ILE A 581 6.06 -4.00 18.80
N LEU A 582 6.52 -3.28 17.79
CA LEU A 582 7.91 -3.16 17.39
C LEU A 582 8.36 -1.72 17.59
N GLU A 583 9.38 -1.51 18.42
CA GLU A 583 10.20 -0.30 18.34
C GLU A 583 11.44 -0.60 17.49
N TRP A 584 11.71 0.24 16.51
CA TRP A 584 12.82 0.09 15.57
C TRP A 584 13.74 1.31 15.63
N SER A 585 15.03 1.05 15.41
CA SER A 585 16.07 2.06 15.25
C SER A 585 16.73 1.88 13.89
N MET A 586 16.85 2.98 13.15
CA MET A 586 17.49 3.01 11.85
C MET A 586 18.46 4.18 11.75
N LYS A 587 19.64 3.92 11.23
CA LYS A 587 20.59 4.94 10.80
C LYS A 587 20.36 5.24 9.32
N TYR A 588 20.06 6.49 9.01
CA TYR A 588 19.91 6.98 7.64
C TYR A 588 21.17 7.73 7.21
N TYR A 589 21.76 7.30 6.09
CA TYR A 589 22.95 7.89 5.50
C TYR A 589 22.52 8.65 4.24
N PRO A 590 22.17 9.94 4.36
CA PRO A 590 21.68 10.73 3.22
C PRO A 590 22.78 10.88 2.15
N ASP A 591 22.36 10.92 0.89
CA ASP A 591 23.20 11.32 -0.23
C ASP A 591 23.83 12.70 0.06
N PRO A 592 25.16 12.87 -0.07
CA PRO A 592 25.82 14.13 0.29
C PRO A 592 25.35 15.33 -0.54
N LYS A 593 25.06 15.14 -1.84
CA LYS A 593 24.60 16.20 -2.73
C LYS A 593 23.19 16.65 -2.39
N ILE A 594 22.31 15.69 -2.09
CA ILE A 594 20.96 16.01 -1.60
C ILE A 594 21.01 16.69 -0.23
N LYS A 595 21.91 16.25 0.67
CA LYS A 595 22.14 16.93 1.97
C LYS A 595 22.64 18.37 1.80
N GLU A 596 23.47 18.63 0.79
CA GLU A 596 23.96 19.97 0.41
C GLU A 596 22.89 20.83 -0.31
N GLY A 597 21.71 20.27 -0.62
CA GLY A 597 20.62 20.99 -1.26
C GLY A 597 20.78 21.15 -2.78
N ALA A 598 21.41 20.18 -3.43
CA ALA A 598 21.56 20.10 -4.88
C ALA A 598 20.20 20.14 -5.60
N SER A 599 20.21 20.71 -6.81
CA SER A 599 19.01 20.89 -7.65
C SER A 599 18.69 19.69 -8.55
N GLY A 600 19.47 18.60 -8.47
CA GLY A 600 19.27 17.39 -9.26
C GLY A 600 19.76 16.13 -8.53
N LEU A 601 19.95 15.06 -9.29
CA LEU A 601 20.34 13.73 -8.79
C LEU A 601 21.73 13.32 -9.33
N GLU A 602 22.80 14.04 -8.95
CA GLU A 602 24.11 13.90 -9.60
C GLU A 602 24.78 12.54 -9.37
N ASN A 603 24.52 11.89 -8.24
CA ASN A 603 25.07 10.56 -7.91
C ASN A 603 24.19 9.39 -8.40
N TRP A 604 23.11 9.68 -9.14
CA TRP A 604 22.12 8.67 -9.51
C TRP A 604 21.85 8.68 -11.01
N ARG A 605 21.90 7.50 -11.62
CA ARG A 605 21.61 7.33 -13.05
C ARG A 605 20.28 6.62 -13.24
N LEU A 606 19.40 7.20 -14.06
CA LEU A 606 18.14 6.56 -14.43
C LEU A 606 18.42 5.34 -15.32
N SER A 607 18.13 4.15 -14.79
CA SER A 607 18.25 2.86 -15.46
C SER A 607 16.93 2.51 -16.19
N GLU A 608 16.54 1.24 -16.30
CA GLU A 608 15.31 0.84 -17.00
C GLU A 608 14.04 1.46 -16.37
N THR A 609 13.79 1.28 -15.07
CA THR A 609 12.57 1.78 -14.40
C THR A 609 12.84 2.54 -13.10
N ASP A 610 14.09 2.58 -12.64
CA ASP A 610 14.50 3.18 -11.37
C ASP A 610 15.97 3.62 -11.43
N PHE A 611 16.47 4.18 -10.34
CA PHE A 611 17.83 4.69 -10.24
C PHE A 611 18.85 3.66 -9.75
N ASP A 612 20.03 3.68 -10.38
CA ASP A 612 21.25 3.06 -9.89
C ASP A 612 22.15 4.13 -9.26
N TYR A 613 22.82 3.78 -8.16
CA TYR A 613 23.76 4.67 -7.48
C TYR A 613 25.16 4.59 -8.11
N GLU A 614 25.74 5.73 -8.47
CA GLU A 614 27.08 5.85 -9.07
C GLU A 614 28.03 6.73 -8.27
N GLY A 615 27.58 7.25 -7.12
CA GLY A 615 28.39 8.07 -6.23
C GLY A 615 29.45 7.27 -5.47
N GLU A 616 30.30 7.97 -4.74
CA GLU A 616 31.28 7.36 -3.83
C GLU A 616 30.60 6.68 -2.63
N THR A 617 31.29 5.72 -2.01
CA THR A 617 30.80 5.05 -0.81
C THR A 617 30.64 6.02 0.35
N ILE A 618 29.43 6.09 0.93
CA ILE A 618 29.16 6.96 2.08
C ILE A 618 29.73 6.35 3.37
N GLY A 619 30.60 7.11 4.05
CA GLY A 619 31.27 6.68 5.30
C GLY A 619 30.32 6.33 6.45
N GLU A 620 30.79 5.53 7.41
CA GLU A 620 29.97 5.03 8.54
C GLU A 620 29.62 6.07 9.61
N GLU A 621 30.36 7.18 9.64
CA GLU A 621 30.24 8.21 10.68
C GLU A 621 29.15 9.27 10.38
N VAL A 622 28.65 9.33 9.14
CA VAL A 622 27.73 10.38 8.67
C VAL A 622 26.32 9.81 8.54
N PHE A 623 25.57 9.78 9.65
CA PHE A 623 24.19 9.31 9.68
C PHE A 623 23.28 10.15 10.56
N GLU A 624 21.98 10.10 10.24
CA GLU A 624 20.90 10.65 11.05
C GLU A 624 20.15 9.48 11.72
N PRO A 625 20.02 9.44 13.05
CA PRO A 625 19.32 8.37 13.75
C PRO A 625 17.80 8.61 13.75
N PHE A 626 17.05 7.62 13.28
CA PHE A 626 15.60 7.61 13.36
C PHE A 626 15.13 6.44 14.23
N THR A 627 14.06 6.67 14.97
CA THR A 627 13.38 5.60 15.70
C THR A 627 11.88 5.70 15.49
N GLY A 628 11.17 4.60 15.62
CA GLY A 628 9.71 4.57 15.54
C GLY A 628 9.13 3.40 16.32
N ARG A 629 7.80 3.40 16.44
CA ARG A 629 7.02 2.36 17.10
C ARG A 629 5.84 2.00 16.20
N CYS A 630 5.63 0.73 15.93
CA CYS A 630 4.51 0.26 15.12
C CYS A 630 3.92 -1.06 15.66
N ILE A 631 2.68 -1.38 15.27
CA ILE A 631 1.98 -2.61 15.70
C ILE A 631 2.37 -3.76 14.77
N LEU A 632 2.75 -4.92 15.29
CA LEU A 632 3.10 -6.09 14.50
C LEU A 632 1.84 -6.84 14.03
N SER A 633 1.80 -7.23 12.75
CA SER A 633 0.75 -8.07 12.18
C SER A 633 1.23 -9.51 11.97
N PRO A 634 0.48 -10.54 12.43
CA PRO A 634 0.83 -11.95 12.23
C PRO A 634 0.30 -12.56 10.92
N TYR A 635 -0.52 -11.84 10.15
CA TYR A 635 -1.23 -12.39 8.99
C TYR A 635 -0.37 -12.55 7.72
N GLY A 636 0.87 -12.05 7.73
CA GLY A 636 1.76 -12.10 6.57
C GLY A 636 2.00 -13.52 6.04
N SER A 637 2.18 -14.52 6.93
CA SER A 637 2.41 -15.92 6.52
C SER A 637 1.20 -16.52 5.81
N ASP A 638 -0.01 -16.25 6.30
CA ASP A 638 -1.25 -16.81 5.73
C ASP A 638 -1.58 -16.17 4.39
N TYR A 639 -1.39 -14.85 4.28
CA TYR A 639 -1.49 -14.12 3.00
C TYR A 639 -0.53 -14.69 1.95
N LEU A 640 0.76 -14.80 2.29
CA LEU A 640 1.78 -15.32 1.37
C LEU A 640 1.50 -16.77 0.98
N SER A 641 1.10 -17.62 1.94
CA SER A 641 0.71 -19.01 1.65
C SER A 641 -0.53 -19.08 0.74
N GLY A 642 -1.52 -18.21 0.97
CA GLY A 642 -2.71 -18.08 0.12
C GLY A 642 -2.38 -17.81 -1.34
N MET A 643 -1.32 -17.04 -1.63
CA MET A 643 -0.87 -16.77 -3.00
C MET A 643 -0.36 -18.02 -3.73
N PHE A 644 0.20 -18.99 -3.01
CA PHE A 644 0.62 -20.27 -3.58
C PHE A 644 -0.56 -21.22 -3.88
N LYS A 645 -1.75 -21.01 -3.27
CA LYS A 645 -2.91 -21.89 -3.48
C LYS A 645 -3.28 -22.02 -4.97
N LYS A 646 -3.03 -20.97 -5.75
CA LYS A 646 -3.26 -20.92 -7.21
C LYS A 646 -2.34 -21.86 -8.01
N TYR A 647 -1.24 -22.31 -7.43
CA TYR A 647 -0.19 -23.10 -8.09
C TYR A 647 0.01 -24.48 -7.42
N VAL A 648 -0.93 -24.92 -6.58
CA VAL A 648 -0.86 -26.16 -5.79
C VAL A 648 -0.78 -27.43 -6.65
N SER A 649 -1.17 -27.35 -7.91
CA SER A 649 -1.06 -28.46 -8.87
C SER A 649 0.38 -28.86 -9.17
N ASP A 650 1.34 -27.96 -8.94
CA ASP A 650 2.77 -28.24 -9.10
C ASP A 650 3.41 -28.48 -7.72
N GLU A 651 3.97 -29.69 -7.57
CA GLU A 651 4.55 -30.18 -6.33
C GLU A 651 5.67 -29.27 -5.79
N LYS A 652 6.44 -28.62 -6.67
CA LYS A 652 7.51 -27.69 -6.27
C LYS A 652 6.95 -26.44 -5.57
N TYR A 653 5.88 -25.85 -6.11
CA TYR A 653 5.25 -24.67 -5.50
C TYR A 653 4.45 -25.04 -4.26
N ARG A 654 3.89 -26.25 -4.18
CA ARG A 654 3.24 -26.78 -2.98
C ARG A 654 4.23 -26.88 -1.81
N ASP A 655 5.43 -27.41 -2.05
CA ASP A 655 6.46 -27.53 -1.02
C ASP A 655 6.95 -26.17 -0.51
N ILE A 656 7.14 -25.20 -1.42
CA ILE A 656 7.51 -23.82 -1.06
C ILE A 656 6.36 -23.15 -0.27
N GLY A 657 5.12 -23.29 -0.73
CA GLY A 657 3.94 -22.76 -0.05
C GLY A 657 3.74 -23.34 1.35
N ASN A 658 4.00 -24.63 1.54
CA ASN A 658 3.97 -25.29 2.85
C ASN A 658 5.09 -24.79 3.77
N LYS A 659 6.31 -24.60 3.25
CA LYS A 659 7.42 -24.01 4.01
C LYS A 659 7.09 -22.58 4.46
N MET A 660 6.53 -21.77 3.56
CA MET A 660 6.09 -20.40 3.85
C MET A 660 4.97 -20.34 4.90
N ALA A 661 3.98 -21.24 4.83
CA ALA A 661 2.94 -21.36 5.84
C ALA A 661 3.50 -21.75 7.23
N GLY A 662 4.60 -22.51 7.26
CA GLY A 662 5.30 -22.85 8.48
C GLY A 662 6.17 -21.72 9.05
N MET A 663 6.43 -20.66 8.28
CA MET A 663 7.25 -19.55 8.74
C MET A 663 6.53 -18.72 9.82
N LYS A 664 7.34 -18.20 10.73
CA LYS A 664 6.90 -17.50 11.93
C LYS A 664 7.07 -16.00 11.78
N ILE A 665 6.33 -15.46 10.83
CA ILE A 665 6.52 -14.11 10.31
C ILE A 665 5.59 -13.12 11.00
N LEU A 666 6.18 -12.04 11.52
CA LEU A 666 5.48 -10.81 11.88
C LEU A 666 5.91 -9.69 10.95
N THR A 667 4.95 -8.91 10.46
CA THR A 667 5.22 -7.88 9.45
C THR A 667 4.58 -6.56 9.83
N GLN A 668 5.26 -5.46 9.50
CA GLN A 668 4.67 -4.12 9.58
C GLN A 668 5.46 -3.13 8.70
N SER A 669 4.78 -2.14 8.14
CA SER A 669 5.42 -0.97 7.53
C SER A 669 6.10 -0.10 8.61
N LEU A 670 7.28 0.44 8.30
CA LEU A 670 7.96 1.44 9.11
C LEU A 670 7.32 2.81 8.93
N ASP A 671 6.01 2.87 9.15
CA ASP A 671 5.25 4.11 9.07
C ASP A 671 5.92 5.16 9.97
N GLY A 672 5.87 6.41 9.51
CA GLY A 672 6.49 7.54 10.18
C GLY A 672 7.97 7.78 9.86
N PHE A 673 8.68 6.90 9.14
CA PHE A 673 10.05 7.21 8.67
C PHE A 673 10.06 8.38 7.69
N HIS A 674 9.24 8.33 6.63
CA HIS A 674 9.11 9.43 5.68
C HIS A 674 8.60 10.72 6.34
N ASP A 675 7.68 10.62 7.30
CA ASP A 675 7.17 11.80 8.02
C ASP A 675 8.29 12.46 8.85
N LYS A 676 9.14 11.68 9.54
CA LYS A 676 10.29 12.21 10.29
C LYS A 676 11.33 12.90 9.40
N LEU A 677 11.54 12.42 8.16
CA LEU A 677 12.42 13.08 7.19
C LEU A 677 11.94 14.50 6.84
N ILE A 678 10.63 14.74 6.81
CA ILE A 678 10.04 16.09 6.65
C ILE A 678 9.65 16.72 7.99
N THR A 679 10.31 16.32 9.08
CA THR A 679 10.17 16.85 10.45
C THR A 679 8.79 16.69 11.09
N ARG A 680 7.92 15.84 10.54
CA ARG A 680 6.64 15.49 11.16
C ARG A 680 6.87 14.44 12.25
N LYS A 681 6.26 14.66 13.40
CA LYS A 681 6.31 13.78 14.56
C LYS A 681 5.09 12.88 14.56
N GLU A 682 5.37 11.59 14.57
CA GLU A 682 4.41 10.52 14.77
C GLU A 682 4.12 10.41 16.28
N SER A 683 3.05 11.06 16.73
CA SER A 683 2.56 10.98 18.10
C SER A 683 1.08 11.25 18.14
N VAL A 684 0.43 10.87 19.23
CA VAL A 684 -0.98 11.16 19.45
C VAL A 684 -1.17 12.67 19.50
N VAL A 685 -1.93 13.19 18.55
CA VAL A 685 -2.25 14.62 18.46
C VAL A 685 -3.35 14.94 19.47
N VAL A 686 -3.02 15.78 20.44
CA VAL A 686 -3.99 16.27 21.42
C VAL A 686 -4.76 17.43 20.81
N ALA A 687 -6.06 17.23 20.61
CA ALA A 687 -6.95 18.31 20.17
C ALA A 687 -6.95 19.46 21.19
N PRO A 688 -7.06 20.73 20.75
CA PRO A 688 -7.16 21.86 21.67
C PRO A 688 -8.33 21.69 22.64
N TRP A 689 -8.03 21.61 23.94
CA TRP A 689 -8.99 21.39 25.00
C TRP A 689 -8.91 22.49 26.07
N MET A 690 -10.02 22.71 26.76
CA MET A 690 -10.14 23.80 27.73
C MET A 690 -9.28 23.53 28.98
N ASN A 691 -8.13 24.18 29.06
CA ASN A 691 -7.23 24.14 30.22
C ASN A 691 -7.23 25.50 30.95
N ARG A 692 -7.16 25.49 32.29
CA ARG A 692 -7.12 26.70 33.13
C ARG A 692 -5.88 27.59 32.90
N THR A 693 -4.78 27.03 32.40
CA THR A 693 -3.53 27.76 32.14
C THR A 693 -3.49 28.37 30.74
N LEU A 694 -4.42 27.99 29.87
CA LEU A 694 -4.50 28.45 28.49
C LEU A 694 -5.60 29.52 28.32
N ASP A 695 -5.43 30.37 27.31
CA ASP A 695 -6.40 31.36 26.88
C ASP A 695 -7.62 30.65 26.28
N GLN A 696 -8.78 30.85 26.90
CA GLN A 696 -10.01 30.13 26.54
C GLN A 696 -10.54 30.53 25.17
N GLU A 697 -10.39 31.79 24.78
CA GLU A 697 -10.88 32.31 23.50
C GLU A 697 -10.07 31.70 22.35
N ILE A 698 -8.75 31.81 22.42
CA ILE A 698 -7.85 31.27 21.38
C ILE A 698 -7.95 29.74 21.29
N THR A 699 -8.08 29.05 22.42
CA THR A 699 -8.23 27.59 22.44
C THR A 699 -9.54 27.16 21.80
N ALA A 700 -10.67 27.83 22.11
CA ALA A 700 -11.96 27.56 21.48
C ALA A 700 -11.95 27.82 19.98
N LEU A 701 -11.35 28.93 19.55
CA LEU A 701 -11.22 29.28 18.14
C LEU A 701 -10.38 28.24 17.38
N THR A 702 -9.24 27.85 17.94
CA THR A 702 -8.36 26.82 17.35
C THR A 702 -9.11 25.49 17.25
N SER A 703 -9.77 25.05 18.33
CA SER A 703 -10.54 23.80 18.38
C SER A 703 -11.58 23.72 17.25
N ARG A 704 -12.33 24.81 17.02
CA ARG A 704 -13.30 24.90 15.92
C ARG A 704 -12.63 24.88 14.55
N ALA A 705 -11.53 25.63 14.39
CA ALA A 705 -10.85 25.77 13.10
C ALA A 705 -10.22 24.46 12.60
N VAL A 706 -9.78 23.59 13.51
CA VAL A 706 -9.07 22.34 13.18
C VAL A 706 -9.97 21.10 13.24
N GLN A 707 -11.24 21.27 13.59
CA GLN A 707 -12.20 20.17 13.68
C GLN A 707 -12.28 19.41 12.34
N GLY A 708 -12.25 18.08 12.40
CA GLY A 708 -12.30 17.20 11.23
C GLY A 708 -11.08 17.29 10.30
N THR A 709 -9.98 17.89 10.75
CA THR A 709 -8.73 17.97 9.98
C THR A 709 -7.75 16.94 10.52
N GLU A 710 -7.09 16.19 9.63
CA GLU A 710 -5.96 15.34 10.00
C GLU A 710 -4.75 16.22 10.33
N LEU A 711 -4.31 16.18 11.58
CA LEU A 711 -3.24 17.03 12.10
C LEU A 711 -1.98 16.21 12.36
N TYR A 712 -0.83 16.89 12.37
CA TYR A 712 0.44 16.31 12.81
C TYR A 712 1.20 17.24 13.76
N GLU A 713 2.13 16.69 14.52
CA GLU A 713 3.08 17.49 15.31
C GLU A 713 4.39 17.68 14.55
N ASP A 714 5.18 18.68 14.93
CA ASP A 714 6.46 18.99 14.30
C ASP A 714 7.62 18.72 15.28
N LEU A 715 8.65 18.00 14.82
CA LEU A 715 9.79 17.56 15.64
C LEU A 715 10.59 18.76 16.20
N ASN A 716 10.64 19.87 15.46
CA ASN A 716 11.32 21.09 15.89
C ASN A 716 10.52 21.89 16.94
N GLN A 717 9.31 21.45 17.32
CA GLN A 717 8.58 21.99 18.47
C GLN A 717 8.80 21.20 19.76
N SER A 718 9.60 20.14 19.77
CA SER A 718 9.77 19.28 20.95
C SER A 718 10.44 19.97 22.15
N LYS A 719 11.00 21.17 21.98
CA LYS A 719 11.63 21.97 23.04
C LYS A 719 10.97 23.35 23.16
N ARG A 720 10.61 23.73 24.40
CA ARG A 720 9.97 25.01 24.75
C ARG A 720 10.64 26.23 24.10
N ASN A 721 11.98 26.29 24.14
CA ASN A 721 12.77 27.43 23.68
C ASN A 721 13.29 27.32 22.22
N GLN A 722 12.97 26.25 21.49
CA GLN A 722 13.46 26.08 20.12
C GLN A 722 12.75 27.05 19.19
N ARG A 723 13.55 27.89 18.51
CA ARG A 723 13.08 28.94 17.58
C ARG A 723 13.43 28.63 16.13
N LYS A 724 14.50 27.86 15.90
CA LYS A 724 14.98 27.40 14.59
C LYS A 724 14.95 25.87 14.50
N PRO A 725 14.79 25.30 13.30
CA PRO A 725 14.95 23.88 13.09
C PRO A 725 16.35 23.42 13.51
N GLU A 726 16.42 22.39 14.35
CA GLU A 726 17.67 21.66 14.65
C GLU A 726 17.67 20.28 13.97
N GLU A 727 16.49 19.72 13.77
CA GLU A 727 16.31 18.44 13.09
C GLU A 727 16.55 18.61 11.59
N ALA A 728 17.28 17.66 11.01
CA ALA A 728 17.56 17.65 9.58
C ALA A 728 16.27 17.45 8.77
N PHE A 729 16.12 18.22 7.69
CA PHE A 729 14.93 18.21 6.83
C PHE A 729 15.29 17.69 5.43
N TYR A 730 14.70 16.57 5.04
CA TYR A 730 14.94 15.87 3.79
C TYR A 730 13.62 15.64 3.02
N PRO A 731 13.22 16.57 2.13
CA PRO A 731 12.03 16.39 1.30
C PRO A 731 12.21 15.31 0.21
N ILE A 732 13.46 14.87 0.01
CA ILE A 732 13.87 13.81 -0.91
C ILE A 732 14.64 12.77 -0.11
N ARG A 733 14.15 11.53 -0.11
CA ARG A 733 14.85 10.37 0.46
C ARG A 733 15.80 9.80 -0.59
N ALA A 734 17.10 9.86 -0.35
CA ALA A 734 18.14 9.27 -1.20
C ALA A 734 19.37 8.93 -0.35
N GLY A 735 19.92 7.73 -0.48
CA GLY A 735 21.14 7.31 0.24
C GLY A 735 21.07 5.86 0.72
N PHE A 736 21.40 5.60 1.99
CA PHE A 736 21.41 4.25 2.57
C PHE A 736 20.70 4.19 3.92
N GLY A 737 20.18 3.01 4.25
CA GLY A 737 19.62 2.68 5.57
C GLY A 737 20.40 1.55 6.24
N LYS A 738 20.45 1.56 7.57
CA LYS A 738 20.88 0.45 8.41
C LYS A 738 19.95 0.30 9.59
N ILE A 739 19.40 -0.90 9.78
CA ILE A 739 18.67 -1.24 11.00
C ILE A 739 19.71 -1.68 12.01
N ASP A 740 19.84 -0.95 13.11
CA ASP A 740 20.87 -1.22 14.11
C ASP A 740 20.31 -1.88 15.38
N ARG A 741 19.05 -1.60 15.74
CA ARG A 741 18.42 -2.21 16.92
C ARG A 741 16.92 -2.34 16.79
N VAL A 742 16.37 -3.41 17.36
CA VAL A 742 14.92 -3.62 17.51
C VAL A 742 14.55 -3.94 18.95
N ARG A 743 13.33 -3.58 19.33
CA ARG A 743 12.68 -3.96 20.58
C ARG A 743 11.28 -4.45 20.28
N VAL A 744 11.05 -5.74 20.43
CA VAL A 744 9.72 -6.34 20.33
C VAL A 744 9.08 -6.33 21.71
N ILE A 745 7.85 -5.86 21.79
CA ILE A 745 7.04 -5.76 23.00
C ILE A 745 5.82 -6.66 22.80
N ASP A 746 5.55 -7.53 23.77
CA ASP A 746 4.43 -8.46 23.72
C ASP A 746 3.15 -7.93 24.39
N SER A 747 2.08 -8.73 24.37
CA SER A 747 0.77 -8.38 24.96
C SER A 747 0.82 -8.02 26.45
N PHE A 748 1.80 -8.50 27.22
CA PHE A 748 1.99 -8.15 28.64
C PHE A 748 3.02 -7.02 28.85
N GLY A 749 3.57 -6.46 27.78
CA GLY A 749 4.61 -5.43 27.82
C GLY A 749 6.02 -5.97 28.03
N ARG A 750 6.22 -7.29 28.05
CA ARG A 750 7.55 -7.90 28.16
C ARG A 750 8.35 -7.62 26.89
N VAL A 751 9.67 -7.59 27.03
CA VAL A 751 10.56 -7.03 26.02
C VAL A 751 11.58 -8.04 25.53
N LEU A 752 11.69 -8.18 24.21
CA LEU A 752 12.83 -8.75 23.51
C LEU A 752 13.59 -7.62 22.81
N LYS A 753 14.80 -7.31 23.29
CA LYS A 753 15.67 -6.26 22.73
C LYS A 753 16.98 -6.89 22.26
N TYR A 754 17.37 -6.61 21.03
CA TYR A 754 18.65 -7.06 20.47
C TYR A 754 19.14 -6.13 19.37
N ASP A 755 20.46 -6.10 19.18
CA ASP A 755 21.10 -5.38 18.08
C ASP A 755 21.00 -6.21 16.80
N VAL A 756 20.71 -5.53 15.70
CA VAL A 756 20.54 -6.18 14.39
C VAL A 756 21.88 -6.13 13.65
N GLY A 757 22.34 -7.30 13.21
CA GLY A 757 23.50 -7.44 12.34
C GLY A 757 23.15 -7.16 10.88
N ASP A 758 23.37 -8.15 10.02
CA ASP A 758 22.98 -8.06 8.61
C ASP A 758 21.48 -8.31 8.44
N VAL A 759 20.85 -7.57 7.53
CA VAL A 759 19.42 -7.69 7.20
C VAL A 759 19.24 -8.32 5.83
N ILE A 760 18.19 -9.12 5.68
CA ILE A 760 17.82 -9.74 4.40
C ILE A 760 17.08 -8.70 3.56
N VAL A 761 17.55 -8.41 2.35
CA VAL A 761 16.98 -7.34 1.51
C VAL A 761 16.81 -7.79 0.06
N PRO A 762 15.77 -7.32 -0.64
CA PRO A 762 15.53 -7.62 -2.04
C PRO A 762 16.54 -6.93 -2.96
N GLU A 763 16.70 -7.45 -4.18
CA GLU A 763 17.66 -7.01 -5.20
C GLU A 763 17.64 -5.49 -5.45
N ASN A 764 16.45 -4.88 -5.49
CA ASN A 764 16.26 -3.44 -5.69
C ASN A 764 16.76 -2.56 -4.54
N LEU A 765 17.01 -3.14 -3.36
CA LEU A 765 17.58 -2.46 -2.20
C LEU A 765 19.06 -2.86 -1.97
N ARG A 766 19.65 -3.71 -2.81
CA ARG A 766 21.05 -4.12 -2.67
C ARG A 766 21.99 -3.15 -3.37
N MET A 767 23.18 -2.95 -2.78
CA MET A 767 24.32 -2.34 -3.47
C MET A 767 25.13 -3.34 -4.30
N GLY A 768 25.07 -4.63 -3.95
CA GLY A 768 25.86 -5.69 -4.55
C GLY A 768 25.13 -7.03 -4.55
N LYS A 769 25.86 -8.13 -4.69
CA LYS A 769 25.26 -9.48 -4.75
C LYS A 769 25.04 -10.13 -3.38
N GLU A 770 25.57 -9.53 -2.31
CA GLU A 770 25.51 -10.09 -0.95
C GLU A 770 24.09 -9.98 -0.37
N ASN A 771 23.65 -11.07 0.28
CA ASN A 771 22.40 -11.15 1.05
C ASN A 771 22.59 -12.21 2.16
N PRO A 772 22.45 -11.87 3.45
CA PRO A 772 22.04 -10.57 4.01
C PRO A 772 23.11 -9.48 3.86
N ALA A 773 22.74 -8.23 4.09
CA ALA A 773 23.62 -7.06 3.96
C ALA A 773 23.55 -6.14 5.20
N PRO A 774 24.66 -5.48 5.60
CA PRO A 774 24.70 -4.57 6.75
C PRO A 774 24.04 -3.22 6.49
N ARG A 775 23.89 -2.82 5.22
CA ARG A 775 23.21 -1.61 4.76
C ARG A 775 22.43 -1.91 3.48
N PHE A 776 21.42 -1.11 3.24
CA PHE A 776 20.59 -1.22 2.04
C PHE A 776 20.37 0.15 1.38
N LEU A 777 20.19 0.11 0.06
CA LEU A 777 20.04 1.26 -0.80
C LEU A 777 18.65 1.88 -0.64
N LEU A 778 18.59 3.18 -0.40
CA LEU A 778 17.37 3.97 -0.43
C LEU A 778 17.39 4.85 -1.67
N ARG A 779 16.83 4.33 -2.76
CA ARG A 779 16.72 5.06 -4.03
C ARG A 779 15.94 6.37 -3.87
N PRO A 780 16.27 7.41 -4.68
CA PRO A 780 15.61 8.71 -4.66
C PRO A 780 14.09 8.60 -4.70
N ARG A 781 13.41 9.22 -3.74
CA ARG A 781 11.96 9.38 -3.68
C ARG A 781 11.62 10.75 -3.13
N ILE A 782 10.76 11.49 -3.82
CA ILE A 782 10.20 12.75 -3.32
C ILE A 782 9.03 12.41 -2.40
N LEU A 783 9.04 12.95 -1.18
CA LEU A 783 8.08 12.56 -0.13
C LEU A 783 6.72 13.26 -0.26
N ALA A 784 6.67 14.36 -1.02
CA ALA A 784 5.42 15.00 -1.43
C ALA A 784 4.68 14.13 -2.47
N PRO A 785 3.34 14.02 -2.41
CA PRO A 785 2.59 13.33 -3.47
C PRO A 785 2.72 14.05 -4.81
N MET A 786 3.06 13.32 -5.86
CA MET A 786 3.31 13.89 -7.19
C MET A 786 2.71 13.03 -8.31
N ARG A 787 2.50 13.63 -9.49
CA ARG A 787 2.16 12.91 -10.72
C ARG A 787 2.88 13.51 -11.94
N ILE A 788 2.99 12.69 -12.99
CA ILE A 788 3.27 13.18 -14.34
C ILE A 788 1.91 13.31 -15.02
N GLN A 789 1.50 14.55 -15.25
CA GLN A 789 0.29 14.84 -15.99
C GLN A 789 0.66 15.05 -17.46
N SER A 790 -0.07 14.35 -18.33
CA SER A 790 0.25 14.25 -19.75
C SER A 790 -1.02 14.41 -20.57
N ARG A 791 -1.06 15.39 -21.47
CA ARG A 791 -2.25 15.74 -22.26
C ARG A 791 -1.93 15.81 -23.74
N TRP A 792 -2.88 15.41 -24.58
CA TRP A 792 -2.78 15.64 -26.01
C TRP A 792 -2.97 17.12 -26.32
N ILE A 793 -2.14 17.66 -27.22
CA ILE A 793 -2.32 19.01 -27.76
C ILE A 793 -3.27 18.89 -28.96
N MET A 794 -4.43 19.51 -28.84
CA MET A 794 -5.46 19.51 -29.87
C MET A 794 -5.27 20.72 -30.80
N GLU A 795 -5.18 20.49 -32.11
CA GLU A 795 -5.10 21.57 -33.12
C GLU A 795 -6.13 21.39 -34.23
N GLU A 796 -6.48 22.49 -34.89
CA GLU A 796 -7.39 22.48 -36.05
C GLU A 796 -6.79 21.68 -37.20
N THR A 797 -7.57 20.75 -37.76
CA THR A 797 -7.12 19.87 -38.85
C THR A 797 -7.01 20.58 -40.20
N GLY A 798 -7.58 21.78 -40.33
CA GLY A 798 -7.76 22.49 -41.59
C GLY A 798 -8.95 21.98 -42.43
N ILE A 799 -9.70 20.99 -41.91
CA ILE A 799 -10.88 20.39 -42.55
C ILE A 799 -12.08 20.60 -41.63
N GLY A 800 -12.82 21.70 -41.83
CA GLY A 800 -13.91 22.12 -40.93
C GLY A 800 -13.41 22.61 -39.57
N ASP A 801 -14.26 22.57 -38.54
CA ASP A 801 -13.97 23.03 -37.17
C ASP A 801 -13.52 21.88 -36.22
N GLU A 802 -13.08 20.75 -36.78
CA GLU A 802 -12.67 19.56 -36.05
C GLU A 802 -11.23 19.70 -35.55
N LEU A 803 -11.03 19.45 -34.25
CA LEU A 803 -9.72 19.39 -33.63
C LEU A 803 -9.17 17.96 -33.65
N SER A 804 -7.86 17.80 -33.82
CA SER A 804 -7.19 16.51 -33.73
C SER A 804 -5.91 16.60 -32.89
N PRO A 805 -5.58 15.55 -32.12
CA PRO A 805 -4.27 15.42 -31.49
C PRO A 805 -3.19 15.05 -32.51
N VAL A 806 -3.57 14.53 -33.69
CA VAL A 806 -2.67 14.10 -34.76
C VAL A 806 -2.52 15.23 -35.77
N PHE A 807 -1.30 15.75 -35.90
CA PHE A 807 -0.96 16.81 -36.86
C PHE A 807 -0.81 16.29 -38.29
N GLY A 808 -0.49 15.01 -38.45
CA GLY A 808 -0.39 14.32 -39.72
C GLY A 808 0.19 12.91 -39.57
N TRP A 809 0.26 12.18 -40.67
CA TRP A 809 0.83 10.83 -40.70
C TRP A 809 2.05 10.78 -41.60
N LEU A 810 2.99 9.90 -41.26
CA LEU A 810 4.22 9.68 -42.01
C LEU A 810 4.35 8.21 -42.38
N TRP A 811 4.77 7.91 -43.61
CA TRP A 811 5.10 6.54 -44.01
C TRP A 811 6.46 6.51 -44.69
N VAL A 812 7.41 5.80 -44.10
CA VAL A 812 8.75 5.58 -44.65
C VAL A 812 8.68 4.58 -45.80
N ASN A 813 9.03 5.03 -47.01
CA ASN A 813 9.14 4.18 -48.19
C ASN A 813 10.63 3.95 -48.48
N LEU A 814 11.13 2.80 -48.03
CA LEU A 814 12.54 2.42 -48.20
C LEU A 814 12.89 2.06 -49.66
N LEU A 815 11.91 1.62 -50.46
CA LEU A 815 12.14 1.23 -51.85
C LEU A 815 12.49 2.44 -52.72
N ASP A 816 11.75 3.54 -52.55
CA ASP A 816 11.99 4.81 -53.26
C ASP A 816 12.87 5.79 -52.45
N SER A 817 13.35 5.37 -51.26
CA SER A 817 14.13 6.21 -50.33
C SER A 817 13.46 7.57 -50.05
N CYS A 818 12.16 7.54 -49.77
CA CYS A 818 11.35 8.74 -49.55
C CYS A 818 10.47 8.64 -48.29
N LEU A 819 10.04 9.79 -47.79
CA LEU A 819 9.08 9.91 -46.69
C LEU A 819 7.76 10.44 -47.23
N HIS A 820 6.71 9.63 -47.21
CA HIS A 820 5.36 10.10 -47.53
C HIS A 820 4.77 10.85 -46.34
N ILE A 821 4.09 11.96 -46.62
CA ILE A 821 3.45 12.84 -45.65
C ILE A 821 1.95 12.90 -45.97
N TYR A 822 1.12 12.72 -44.96
CA TYR A 822 -0.34 12.76 -45.06
C TYR A 822 -0.92 13.75 -44.05
N HIS A 823 -2.06 14.34 -44.40
CA HIS A 823 -2.88 15.16 -43.52
C HIS A 823 -3.50 14.31 -42.39
N PRO A 824 -4.05 14.93 -41.32
CA PRO A 824 -4.66 14.22 -40.20
C PRO A 824 -5.73 13.19 -40.60
N ASP A 825 -6.48 13.46 -41.68
CA ASP A 825 -7.52 12.58 -42.23
C ASP A 825 -6.98 11.43 -43.09
N GLY A 826 -5.66 11.31 -43.24
CA GLY A 826 -4.98 10.28 -44.01
C GLY A 826 -4.81 10.60 -45.50
N THR A 827 -5.24 11.77 -45.99
CA THR A 827 -5.03 12.17 -47.39
C THR A 827 -3.57 12.57 -47.66
N MET A 828 -3.03 12.19 -48.83
CA MET A 828 -1.62 12.41 -49.15
C MET A 828 -1.31 13.90 -49.41
N ALA A 829 -0.41 14.47 -48.61
CA ALA A 829 0.06 15.85 -48.75
C ALA A 829 1.23 15.94 -49.75
N GLY A 830 2.17 14.98 -49.71
CA GLY A 830 3.34 14.94 -50.58
C GLY A 830 4.40 13.94 -50.12
N SER A 831 5.56 13.95 -50.75
CA SER A 831 6.69 13.07 -50.38
C SER A 831 8.01 13.83 -50.34
N ILE A 832 8.82 13.65 -49.29
CA ILE A 832 10.18 14.21 -49.20
C ILE A 832 11.19 13.16 -49.68
N GLN A 833 12.04 13.52 -50.65
CA GLN A 833 13.08 12.63 -51.18
C GLN A 833 14.31 13.39 -51.68
N ASN A 834 15.47 12.75 -51.65
CA ASN A 834 16.68 13.24 -52.30
C ASN A 834 16.59 13.02 -53.81
N THR A 835 16.90 14.04 -54.60
CA THR A 835 16.86 14.01 -56.06
C THR A 835 18.16 14.55 -56.63
N ILE A 836 18.59 14.05 -57.78
CA ILE A 836 19.78 14.58 -58.44
C ILE A 836 19.40 15.91 -59.11
N ARG A 837 20.20 16.96 -58.87
CA ARG A 837 20.04 18.22 -59.58
C ARG A 837 20.22 18.04 -61.08
N MET A 838 19.27 18.56 -61.85
CA MET A 838 19.28 18.52 -63.32
C MET A 838 20.17 19.61 -63.93
N ASP A 839 21.05 20.22 -63.13
CA ASP A 839 22.04 21.22 -63.54
C ASP A 839 23.38 20.60 -64.00
N GLY A 840 23.46 19.26 -64.03
CA GLY A 840 24.66 18.53 -64.41
C GLY A 840 25.73 18.43 -63.32
N SER A 841 25.49 18.99 -62.12
CA SER A 841 26.44 18.93 -60.99
C SER A 841 26.53 17.54 -60.35
N GLY A 842 25.52 16.69 -60.56
CA GLY A 842 25.42 15.39 -59.89
C GLY A 842 25.18 15.48 -58.37
N MET A 843 24.94 16.68 -57.84
CA MET A 843 24.65 16.88 -56.43
C MET A 843 23.21 16.47 -56.10
N TYR A 844 23.04 15.85 -54.94
CA TYR A 844 21.72 15.56 -54.38
C TYR A 844 21.11 16.82 -53.78
N GLU A 845 19.84 17.04 -54.06
CA GLU A 845 19.00 18.07 -53.46
C GLU A 845 17.72 17.42 -52.92
N ILE A 846 17.41 17.72 -51.66
CA ILE A 846 16.15 17.31 -51.04
C ILE A 846 15.00 18.10 -51.67
N SER A 847 13.94 17.40 -52.04
CA SER A 847 12.77 17.99 -52.73
C SER A 847 11.47 17.47 -52.14
N LEU A 848 10.45 18.33 -52.11
CA LEU A 848 9.07 17.96 -51.80
C LEU A 848 8.32 17.65 -53.11
N ARG A 849 7.94 16.39 -53.29
CA ARG A 849 7.19 15.89 -54.45
C ARG A 849 5.69 15.97 -54.21
N ASN A 850 4.97 16.27 -55.29
CA ASN A 850 3.51 16.26 -55.31
C ASN A 850 2.97 14.83 -55.15
N PRO A 851 1.74 14.67 -54.61
CA PRO A 851 1.00 13.43 -54.75
C PRO A 851 0.85 13.01 -56.23
N PRO A 852 0.68 11.70 -56.53
CA PRO A 852 0.51 11.21 -57.89
C PRO A 852 -0.54 11.99 -58.70
N GLY A 853 -0.18 12.42 -59.91
CA GLY A 853 -1.04 13.15 -60.84
C GLY A 853 -1.31 14.61 -60.50
N GLN A 854 -0.67 15.16 -59.47
CA GLN A 854 -0.78 16.58 -59.12
C GLN A 854 0.48 17.37 -59.52
N THR A 855 0.32 18.66 -59.77
CA THR A 855 1.42 19.56 -60.13
C THR A 855 1.22 20.92 -59.46
N ARG A 856 1.62 21.00 -58.20
CA ARG A 856 1.63 22.23 -57.38
C ARG A 856 3.05 22.67 -57.11
N LYS A 857 3.25 23.96 -56.87
CA LYS A 857 4.55 24.48 -56.41
C LYS A 857 4.80 24.05 -54.96
N GLU A 858 6.06 23.87 -54.56
CA GLU A 858 6.43 23.49 -53.18
C GLU A 858 5.71 24.35 -52.13
N LYS A 859 5.70 25.68 -52.33
CA LYS A 859 5.00 26.62 -51.44
C LYS A 859 3.49 26.33 -51.32
N GLU A 860 2.82 25.98 -52.42
CA GLU A 860 1.38 25.66 -52.41
C GLU A 860 1.10 24.33 -51.68
N ILE A 861 2.04 23.38 -51.72
CA ILE A 861 1.95 22.12 -50.96
C ILE A 861 2.09 22.41 -49.47
N LEU A 862 3.11 23.20 -49.08
CA LEU A 862 3.36 23.59 -47.69
C LEU A 862 2.26 24.46 -47.10
N ASP A 863 1.72 25.42 -47.88
CA ASP A 863 0.61 26.28 -47.47
C ASP A 863 -0.71 25.47 -47.29
N GLY A 864 -0.81 24.29 -47.90
CA GLY A 864 -1.94 23.37 -47.71
C GLY A 864 -1.82 22.48 -46.47
N MET A 865 -0.66 22.43 -45.81
CA MET A 865 -0.44 21.67 -44.57
C MET A 865 -0.86 22.50 -43.34
N GLY A 866 -1.36 21.84 -42.30
CA GLY A 866 -1.58 22.46 -41.00
C GLY A 866 -0.26 22.97 -40.38
N PRO A 867 -0.30 23.94 -39.45
CA PRO A 867 0.89 24.66 -38.97
C PRO A 867 2.02 23.76 -38.48
N ARG A 868 1.70 22.71 -37.70
CA ARG A 868 2.70 21.77 -37.16
C ARG A 868 3.25 20.80 -38.21
N LEU A 869 2.40 20.27 -39.07
CA LEU A 869 2.83 19.39 -40.16
C LEU A 869 3.73 20.13 -41.16
N ARG A 870 3.36 21.38 -41.47
CA ARG A 870 4.18 22.30 -42.26
C ARG A 870 5.53 22.54 -41.60
N GLY A 871 5.54 22.89 -40.31
CA GLY A 871 6.78 23.13 -39.57
C GLY A 871 7.71 21.91 -39.56
N PHE A 872 7.15 20.69 -39.45
CA PHE A 872 7.90 19.45 -39.59
C PHE A 872 8.52 19.31 -40.99
N ALA A 873 7.72 19.48 -42.04
CA ALA A 873 8.19 19.36 -43.42
C ALA A 873 9.27 20.40 -43.75
N GLU A 874 9.06 21.67 -43.36
CA GLU A 874 10.03 22.75 -43.53
C GLU A 874 11.33 22.48 -42.76
N GLY A 875 11.24 22.00 -41.51
CA GLY A 875 12.40 21.66 -40.68
C GLY A 875 13.27 20.55 -41.29
N LEU A 876 12.64 19.47 -41.78
CA LEU A 876 13.36 18.37 -42.43
C LEU A 876 13.95 18.79 -43.78
N LEU A 877 13.24 19.59 -44.58
CA LEU A 877 13.74 20.15 -45.83
C LEU A 877 14.95 21.07 -45.59
N GLU A 878 14.89 21.92 -44.57
CA GLU A 878 16.00 22.79 -44.20
C GLU A 878 17.22 21.98 -43.73
N ALA A 879 17.02 20.96 -42.89
CA ALA A 879 18.08 20.06 -42.47
C ALA A 879 18.74 19.34 -43.65
N GLY A 880 17.95 18.79 -44.57
CA GLY A 880 18.46 18.14 -45.78
C GLY A 880 19.18 19.07 -46.76
N ARG A 881 18.75 20.34 -46.85
CA ARG A 881 19.44 21.37 -47.65
C ARG A 881 20.79 21.75 -47.06
N ARG A 882 20.90 21.78 -45.73
CA ARG A 882 22.16 22.04 -45.02
C ARG A 882 23.09 20.82 -45.09
N GLU A 883 22.53 19.63 -44.92
CA GLU A 883 23.25 18.37 -44.84
C GLU A 883 22.50 17.24 -45.59
N PRO A 884 22.95 16.82 -46.79
CA PRO A 884 22.25 15.81 -47.59
C PRO A 884 22.08 14.43 -46.93
N SER A 885 22.92 14.10 -45.93
CA SER A 885 22.80 12.88 -45.11
C SER A 885 21.65 12.91 -44.10
N ALA A 886 21.04 14.06 -43.82
CA ALA A 886 19.98 14.19 -42.82
C ALA A 886 18.75 13.31 -43.14
N LEU A 887 18.26 13.32 -44.38
CA LEU A 887 17.11 12.51 -44.77
C LEU A 887 17.41 11.00 -44.74
N PRO A 888 18.48 10.46 -45.37
CA PRO A 888 18.81 9.04 -45.27
C PRO A 888 19.00 8.55 -43.83
N GLU A 889 19.67 9.32 -42.98
CA GLU A 889 19.86 8.95 -41.57
C GLU A 889 18.55 9.03 -40.78
N PHE A 890 17.67 10.00 -41.07
CA PHE A 890 16.34 10.07 -40.47
C PHE A 890 15.45 8.90 -40.89
N LEU A 891 15.42 8.53 -42.18
CA LEU A 891 14.69 7.36 -42.67
C LEU A 891 15.20 6.08 -41.99
N LYS A 892 16.52 5.94 -41.84
CA LYS A 892 17.12 4.83 -41.11
C LYS A 892 16.71 4.81 -39.63
N ALA A 893 16.71 5.96 -38.95
CA ALA A 893 16.30 6.05 -37.56
C ALA A 893 14.84 5.60 -37.34
N LEU A 894 13.95 5.95 -38.27
CA LEU A 894 12.56 5.49 -38.25
C LEU A 894 12.44 4.00 -38.54
N ASP A 895 13.20 3.48 -39.51
CA ASP A 895 13.22 2.05 -39.82
C ASP A 895 13.71 1.21 -38.62
N ASP A 896 14.84 1.59 -38.01
CA ASP A 896 15.39 0.95 -36.81
C ASP A 896 14.35 0.89 -35.66
N SER A 897 13.50 1.92 -35.56
CA SER A 897 12.43 1.99 -34.57
C SER A 897 11.24 1.07 -34.90
N MET A 898 10.94 0.82 -36.18
CA MET A 898 9.77 0.04 -36.62
C MET A 898 9.95 -1.47 -36.47
N TRP A 899 11.15 -2.03 -36.67
CA TRP A 899 11.42 -3.48 -36.65
C TRP A 899 11.13 -4.18 -35.31
N THR A 900 11.12 -3.42 -34.22
CA THR A 900 10.98 -3.93 -32.85
C THR A 900 9.55 -3.80 -32.30
N SER A 901 8.71 -2.94 -32.90
CA SER A 901 7.30 -2.77 -32.53
C SER A 901 6.40 -3.88 -33.11
N ARG A 902 6.56 -5.11 -32.63
CA ARG A 902 5.75 -6.25 -33.10
C ARG A 902 4.34 -6.19 -32.51
N SER A 903 3.42 -5.52 -33.19
CA SER A 903 2.01 -5.93 -33.11
C SER A 903 1.91 -7.33 -33.71
N GLY A 904 1.55 -8.32 -32.90
CA GLY A 904 1.59 -9.75 -33.25
C GLY A 904 0.98 -10.07 -34.61
N GLY A 905 1.67 -10.92 -35.36
CA GLY A 905 1.25 -11.37 -36.69
C GLY A 905 2.29 -12.32 -37.31
N GLY A 906 1.94 -13.60 -37.41
CA GLY A 906 2.81 -14.67 -37.92
C GLY A 906 2.67 -14.95 -39.42
N THR A 907 1.92 -14.14 -40.16
CA THR A 907 1.63 -14.40 -41.58
C THR A 907 2.69 -13.80 -42.50
N ALA A 908 2.89 -14.41 -43.67
CA ALA A 908 3.79 -13.88 -44.70
C ALA A 908 3.37 -12.48 -45.20
N LYS A 909 2.06 -12.16 -45.14
CA LYS A 909 1.51 -10.85 -45.49
C LYS A 909 1.98 -9.76 -44.52
N GLU A 910 1.89 -10.02 -43.22
CA GLU A 910 2.34 -9.08 -42.18
C GLU A 910 3.86 -8.88 -42.19
N GLN A 911 4.63 -9.91 -42.55
CA GLN A 911 6.09 -9.80 -42.72
C GLN A 911 6.47 -8.92 -43.92
N ILE A 912 5.75 -9.02 -45.04
CA ILE A 912 5.98 -8.18 -46.22
C ILE A 912 5.54 -6.73 -45.93
N GLN A 913 4.39 -6.54 -45.26
CA GLN A 913 3.95 -5.20 -44.82
C GLN A 913 4.94 -4.58 -43.83
N ALA A 914 5.51 -5.36 -42.89
CA ALA A 914 6.55 -4.87 -41.98
C ALA A 914 7.81 -4.39 -42.72
N GLY A 915 8.22 -5.09 -43.79
CA GLY A 915 9.36 -4.69 -44.63
C GLY A 915 9.10 -3.46 -45.52
N MET A 916 7.84 -3.05 -45.69
CA MET A 916 7.44 -1.85 -46.44
C MET A 916 7.18 -0.63 -45.53
N GLY A 917 7.49 -0.75 -44.24
CA GLY A 917 7.23 0.28 -43.23
C GLY A 917 5.76 0.35 -42.80
N ARG A 918 5.46 1.20 -41.82
CA ARG A 918 4.11 1.42 -41.29
C ARG A 918 3.81 2.91 -41.13
N PRO A 919 2.53 3.32 -41.17
CA PRO A 919 2.15 4.69 -40.86
C PRO A 919 2.47 5.04 -39.40
N LEU A 920 3.17 6.16 -39.21
CA LEU A 920 3.49 6.75 -37.92
C LEU A 920 2.66 8.03 -37.72
N ALA A 921 2.12 8.22 -36.52
CA ALA A 921 1.39 9.41 -36.14
C ALA A 921 2.37 10.49 -35.67
N LEU A 922 2.21 11.71 -36.20
CA LEU A 922 2.87 12.91 -35.69
C LEU A 922 1.87 13.65 -34.79
N ALA A 923 2.08 13.66 -33.48
CA ALA A 923 1.11 14.21 -32.53
C ALA A 923 1.77 15.10 -31.47
N GLY A 924 1.01 16.05 -30.94
CA GLY A 924 1.48 16.96 -29.89
C GLY A 924 1.15 16.45 -28.48
N ILE A 925 2.11 16.55 -27.57
CA ILE A 925 1.94 16.18 -26.16
C ILE A 925 2.45 17.31 -25.28
N GLU A 926 1.67 17.65 -24.25
CA GLU A 926 2.05 18.54 -23.17
C GLU A 926 2.26 17.72 -21.89
N ILE A 927 3.39 17.90 -21.22
CA ILE A 927 3.77 17.16 -20.02
C ILE A 927 4.13 18.13 -18.91
N GLU A 928 3.51 17.96 -17.75
CA GLU A 928 3.82 18.70 -16.53
C GLU A 928 4.07 17.76 -15.34
N VAL A 929 4.89 18.25 -14.41
CA VAL A 929 5.09 17.60 -13.11
C VAL A 929 4.22 18.34 -12.11
N ASP A 930 3.28 17.64 -11.52
CA ASP A 930 2.29 18.24 -10.63
C ASP A 930 2.49 17.72 -9.20
N VAL A 931 2.66 18.64 -8.25
CA VAL A 931 2.86 18.36 -6.81
C VAL A 931 1.55 18.66 -6.08
N LYS A 932 1.01 17.67 -5.38
CA LYS A 932 -0.24 17.86 -4.61
C LYS A 932 0.03 18.71 -3.36
N GLY A 933 -0.78 19.73 -3.16
CA GLY A 933 -0.59 20.67 -2.04
C GLY A 933 0.72 21.44 -2.18
N SER A 934 1.16 22.12 -1.14
CA SER A 934 2.42 22.87 -1.13
C SER A 934 3.62 21.96 -0.92
N SER A 935 4.73 22.32 -1.55
CA SER A 935 6.02 21.69 -1.35
C SER A 935 6.40 21.70 0.15
N PRO A 936 6.81 20.56 0.74
CA PRO A 936 7.23 20.51 2.13
C PRO A 936 8.37 21.49 2.40
N VAL A 937 8.27 22.22 3.52
CA VAL A 937 9.29 23.13 4.02
C VAL A 937 9.52 22.89 5.51
N PRO A 938 10.75 23.12 6.02
CA PRO A 938 10.98 23.06 7.45
C PRO A 938 10.19 24.19 8.14
N MET A 939 9.51 23.86 9.23
CA MET A 939 8.76 24.85 10.01
C MET A 939 9.69 25.80 10.77
N ILE A 940 9.52 27.11 10.58
CA ILE A 940 10.28 28.16 11.28
C ILE A 940 9.34 28.90 12.26
N TYR A 941 9.81 29.13 13.49
CA TYR A 941 9.00 29.71 14.57
C TYR A 941 9.44 31.13 15.00
N ASP A 942 10.51 31.68 14.42
CA ASP A 942 10.95 33.07 14.63
C ASP A 942 10.35 34.05 13.59
N ASP A 943 10.86 35.28 13.52
CA ASP A 943 10.37 36.33 12.60
C ASP A 943 11.12 36.34 11.25
N SER A 944 11.86 35.27 10.92
CA SER A 944 12.54 35.16 9.63
C SER A 944 11.60 34.80 8.48
N GLU A 945 12.00 35.13 7.26
CA GLU A 945 11.25 34.78 6.05
C GLU A 945 11.09 33.25 5.94
N ARG A 946 9.93 32.83 5.40
CA ARG A 946 9.58 31.42 5.22
C ARG A 946 10.69 30.71 4.42
N ALA A 947 11.12 29.53 4.89
CA ALA A 947 12.06 28.70 4.13
C ALA A 947 11.47 28.36 2.76
N GLU A 948 12.30 28.49 1.73
CA GLU A 948 11.98 28.01 0.39
C GLU A 948 12.14 26.49 0.31
N SER A 949 11.22 25.79 -0.34
CA SER A 949 11.33 24.34 -0.50
C SER A 949 12.44 24.00 -1.51
N LEU A 950 13.21 22.95 -1.24
CA LEU A 950 14.16 22.40 -2.21
C LEU A 950 13.47 22.07 -3.54
N LEU A 951 12.20 21.65 -3.49
CA LEU A 951 11.41 21.29 -4.68
C LEU A 951 11.08 22.49 -5.58
N GLU A 952 11.17 23.73 -5.12
CA GLU A 952 10.93 24.89 -6.01
C GLU A 952 12.07 25.11 -7.03
N ARG A 953 13.25 24.54 -6.77
CA ARG A 953 14.41 24.62 -7.68
C ARG A 953 14.91 23.27 -8.17
N PHE A 954 14.22 22.18 -7.80
CA PHE A 954 14.64 20.83 -8.14
C PHE A 954 14.20 20.46 -9.56
N SER A 955 15.03 19.67 -10.24
CA SER A 955 14.74 19.12 -11.57
C SER A 955 14.82 17.60 -11.54
N ILE A 956 13.83 16.95 -12.17
CA ILE A 956 13.74 15.50 -12.26
C ILE A 956 13.98 15.04 -13.71
N PRO A 957 14.66 13.91 -13.94
CA PRO A 957 14.78 13.35 -15.27
C PRO A 957 13.45 12.72 -15.71
N LEU A 958 13.08 12.91 -16.97
CA LEU A 958 11.94 12.27 -17.62
C LEU A 958 12.39 11.71 -18.96
N ARG A 959 12.53 10.38 -19.05
CA ARG A 959 12.82 9.68 -20.30
C ARG A 959 11.53 9.43 -21.08
N ILE A 960 11.53 9.83 -22.35
CA ILE A 960 10.44 9.58 -23.30
C ILE A 960 10.77 8.36 -24.16
N GLY A 961 9.83 7.43 -24.25
CA GLY A 961 9.98 6.14 -24.92
C GLY A 961 10.83 5.14 -24.14
N ASP A 962 10.77 3.89 -24.58
CA ASP A 962 11.53 2.77 -24.02
C ASP A 962 12.26 2.03 -25.15
N GLU A 963 13.57 1.81 -24.98
CA GLU A 963 14.42 1.14 -25.96
C GLU A 963 14.17 -0.38 -26.01
N VAL A 964 13.75 -0.98 -24.88
CA VAL A 964 13.67 -2.43 -24.69
C VAL A 964 12.26 -2.96 -24.97
N ARG A 965 11.22 -2.21 -24.60
CA ARG A 965 9.81 -2.67 -24.70
C ARG A 965 9.28 -2.69 -26.13
N GLN A 966 8.90 -3.84 -26.66
CA GLN A 966 8.32 -3.96 -28.00
C GLN A 966 6.92 -3.33 -28.14
N THR A 967 6.22 -3.12 -27.03
CA THR A 967 4.89 -2.49 -26.95
C THR A 967 4.93 -0.96 -26.93
N ASP A 968 6.11 -0.37 -26.71
CA ASP A 968 6.30 1.08 -26.87
C ASP A 968 6.43 1.42 -28.36
N GLY A 969 5.56 2.30 -28.84
CA GLY A 969 5.48 2.71 -30.24
C GLY A 969 6.33 3.92 -30.58
N THR A 970 7.05 4.52 -29.62
CA THR A 970 7.76 5.78 -29.79
C THR A 970 9.00 5.62 -30.65
N ALA A 971 9.02 6.27 -31.82
CA ALA A 971 10.21 6.33 -32.66
C ALA A 971 11.15 7.48 -32.21
N GLY A 972 10.56 8.61 -31.81
CA GLY A 972 11.30 9.75 -31.29
C GLY A 972 10.41 11.00 -31.17
N PHE A 973 11.01 12.13 -30.83
CA PHE A 973 10.27 13.37 -30.61
C PHE A 973 11.07 14.63 -30.94
N TYR A 974 10.35 15.75 -31.08
CA TYR A 974 10.86 17.12 -31.17
C TYR A 974 10.45 17.90 -29.92
N LEU A 975 11.36 18.73 -29.40
CA LEU A 975 11.13 19.65 -28.29
C LEU A 975 10.75 21.04 -28.79
N HIS A 976 9.70 21.65 -28.24
CA HIS A 976 9.26 23.01 -28.56
C HIS A 976 9.56 23.98 -27.40
N GLY A 977 10.21 25.13 -27.67
CA GLY A 977 10.60 26.11 -26.64
C GLY A 977 11.67 27.12 -27.07
N GLU A 978 12.36 27.80 -26.14
CA GLU A 978 13.48 28.70 -26.46
C GLU A 978 14.65 27.91 -27.10
N GLY A 979 14.85 28.11 -28.40
CA GLY A 979 15.86 27.41 -29.20
C GLY A 979 15.41 26.06 -29.80
N GLY A 980 14.15 25.65 -29.65
CA GLY A 980 13.62 24.36 -30.09
C GLY A 980 12.39 24.43 -31.00
N GLY A 981 12.38 23.58 -32.03
CA GLY A 981 11.33 23.37 -33.03
C GLY A 981 11.57 22.05 -33.76
N PHE A 982 11.34 21.98 -35.07
CA PHE A 982 11.63 20.78 -35.88
C PHE A 982 13.08 20.66 -36.36
N SER A 983 14.04 21.17 -35.57
CA SER A 983 15.45 21.27 -35.95
C SER A 983 16.31 20.09 -35.53
N VAL A 984 15.90 19.37 -34.47
CA VAL A 984 16.60 18.21 -33.92
C VAL A 984 15.57 17.15 -33.54
N PHE A 985 15.74 15.95 -34.06
CA PHE A 985 14.91 14.79 -33.72
C PHE A 985 15.62 13.91 -32.70
N HIS A 986 15.00 13.74 -31.53
CA HIS A 986 15.46 12.88 -30.46
C HIS A 986 14.97 11.46 -30.71
N GLN A 987 15.82 10.60 -31.27
CA GLN A 987 15.47 9.22 -31.61
C GLN A 987 15.49 8.34 -30.35
N CYS A 988 14.43 7.56 -30.14
CA CYS A 988 14.30 6.70 -28.96
C CYS A 988 15.02 5.35 -29.08
N ARG A 989 15.30 4.90 -30.31
CA ARG A 989 15.89 3.58 -30.59
C ARG A 989 17.02 3.67 -31.59
N ARG A 990 18.01 2.77 -31.44
CA ARG A 990 19.10 2.62 -32.40
C ARG A 990 19.78 1.25 -32.31
N GLU A 991 20.31 0.79 -33.43
CA GLU A 991 21.30 -0.28 -33.46
C GLU A 991 22.58 0.06 -32.65
N LYS A 992 22.98 -0.85 -31.75
CA LYS A 992 24.17 -0.68 -30.89
C LYS A 992 25.45 -0.46 -31.71
N GLY A 993 26.20 0.60 -31.39
CA GLY A 993 27.54 0.87 -31.94
C GLY A 993 27.56 1.75 -33.20
N ALA A 994 26.42 2.17 -33.73
CA ALA A 994 26.38 3.10 -34.85
C ALA A 994 26.74 4.54 -34.39
N LYS A 995 27.48 5.31 -35.22
CA LYS A 995 27.84 6.72 -34.95
C LYS A 995 26.84 7.68 -35.57
N ILE A 996 26.38 8.72 -34.86
CA ILE A 996 25.49 9.73 -35.45
C ILE A 996 26.29 10.46 -36.55
N ARG A 997 25.72 10.57 -37.74
CA ARG A 997 26.39 11.17 -38.89
C ARG A 997 25.86 12.55 -39.29
N THR A 998 24.78 13.00 -38.64
CA THR A 998 24.11 14.27 -38.91
C THR A 998 23.80 15.05 -37.64
N ALA A 999 23.81 16.38 -37.73
CA ALA A 999 23.41 17.25 -36.62
C ALA A 999 21.88 17.27 -36.37
N TYR A 1000 21.09 16.69 -37.28
CA TYR A 1000 19.63 16.62 -37.17
C TYR A 1000 19.13 15.57 -36.17
N LEU A 1001 19.97 14.61 -35.79
CA LEU A 1001 19.60 13.51 -34.88
C LEU A 1001 20.32 13.66 -33.54
N ASP A 1002 19.57 13.52 -32.45
CA ASP A 1002 20.07 13.40 -31.07
C ASP A 1002 19.56 12.09 -30.44
N GLN A 1003 20.29 11.59 -29.46
CA GLN A 1003 19.96 10.40 -28.67
C GLN A 1003 19.58 10.73 -27.24
N ASN A 1004 19.67 11.99 -26.82
CA ASN A 1004 19.21 12.37 -25.50
C ASN A 1004 17.67 12.35 -25.45
N THR A 1005 17.11 11.26 -24.94
CA THR A 1005 15.66 11.08 -24.75
C THR A 1005 15.18 11.54 -23.37
N THR A 1006 16.08 12.08 -22.53
CA THR A 1006 15.78 12.47 -21.16
C THR A 1006 15.65 13.97 -21.04
N LEU A 1007 14.48 14.41 -20.58
CA LEU A 1007 14.16 15.81 -20.30
C LEU A 1007 14.45 16.12 -18.83
N ASN A 1008 14.89 17.34 -18.54
CA ASN A 1008 15.00 17.84 -17.17
C ASN A 1008 13.74 18.66 -16.84
N MET A 1009 12.83 18.05 -16.09
CA MET A 1009 11.55 18.64 -15.72
C MET A 1009 11.66 19.35 -14.37
N LYS A 1010 11.28 20.62 -14.30
CA LYS A 1010 11.23 21.37 -13.03
C LYS A 1010 10.04 20.91 -12.18
N THR A 1011 10.22 20.88 -10.87
CA THR A 1011 9.16 20.53 -9.90
C THR A 1011 8.44 21.73 -9.30
N ALA A 1012 8.86 22.96 -9.64
CA ALA A 1012 8.20 24.20 -9.22
C ALA A 1012 6.76 24.26 -9.74
N LYS A 1013 5.84 24.81 -8.93
CA LYS A 1013 4.42 24.89 -9.32
C LYS A 1013 4.14 25.81 -10.51
N ASP A 1014 4.96 26.82 -10.71
CA ASP A 1014 4.88 27.78 -11.82
C ASP A 1014 5.74 27.37 -13.03
N ALA A 1015 6.32 26.16 -13.00
CA ALA A 1015 7.06 25.64 -14.13
C ALA A 1015 6.16 25.49 -15.36
N LEU A 1016 6.64 26.00 -16.50
CA LEU A 1016 5.97 25.82 -17.77
C LEU A 1016 6.01 24.34 -18.18
N PRO A 1017 4.92 23.80 -18.74
CA PRO A 1017 4.90 22.42 -19.20
C PRO A 1017 5.85 22.22 -20.39
N ALA A 1018 6.42 21.01 -20.49
CA ALA A 1018 7.20 20.61 -21.65
C ALA A 1018 6.25 20.26 -22.81
N ARG A 1019 6.48 20.86 -23.98
CA ARG A 1019 5.70 20.60 -25.19
C ARG A 1019 6.53 19.84 -26.20
N LEU A 1020 6.01 18.69 -26.62
CA LEU A 1020 6.67 17.77 -27.53
C LEU A 1020 5.81 17.54 -28.78
N THR A 1021 6.45 17.31 -29.91
CA THR A 1021 5.82 16.58 -31.01
C THR A 1021 6.44 15.20 -31.08
N VAL A 1022 5.65 14.18 -30.80
CA VAL A 1022 6.08 12.79 -30.77
C VAL A 1022 5.72 12.12 -32.09
N LEU A 1023 6.65 11.31 -32.59
CA LEU A 1023 6.44 10.44 -33.73
C LEU A 1023 6.41 8.99 -33.24
N PHE A 1024 5.28 8.32 -33.42
CA PHE A 1024 5.05 6.99 -32.84
C PHE A 1024 4.09 6.15 -33.68
N HIS A 1025 4.14 4.83 -33.48
CA HIS A 1025 3.19 3.89 -34.07
C HIS A 1025 1.87 3.89 -33.25
N PRO A 1026 0.70 4.12 -33.88
CA PRO A 1026 -0.57 4.35 -33.16
C PRO A 1026 -1.07 3.14 -32.33
N ALA A 1027 -0.66 1.92 -32.69
CA ALA A 1027 -1.02 0.72 -31.91
C ALA A 1027 -0.23 0.57 -30.60
N GLY A 1028 0.92 1.24 -30.47
CA GLY A 1028 1.81 1.16 -29.31
C GLY A 1028 1.53 2.23 -28.27
N ASN A 1029 2.12 2.08 -27.08
CA ASN A 1029 2.09 3.09 -26.03
C ASN A 1029 3.26 4.07 -26.17
N ILE A 1030 3.11 5.26 -25.59
CA ILE A 1030 4.21 6.21 -25.38
C ILE A 1030 4.55 6.16 -23.89
N SER A 1031 5.71 5.59 -23.54
CA SER A 1031 6.14 5.49 -22.15
C SER A 1031 6.89 6.74 -21.68
N MET A 1032 6.70 7.06 -20.41
CA MET A 1032 7.29 8.21 -19.74
C MET A 1032 7.82 7.75 -18.37
N THR A 1033 9.14 7.75 -18.21
CA THR A 1033 9.82 7.15 -17.05
C THR A 1033 10.70 8.16 -16.33
N THR A 1034 10.46 8.37 -15.04
CA THR A 1034 11.27 9.26 -14.19
C THR A 1034 12.15 8.53 -13.17
N GLY A 1035 11.85 7.26 -12.90
CA GLY A 1035 12.40 6.52 -11.76
C GLY A 1035 11.85 6.96 -10.38
N LEU A 1036 11.28 8.17 -10.27
CA LEU A 1036 10.71 8.72 -9.04
C LEU A 1036 9.22 8.40 -8.85
N LEU A 1037 8.51 8.12 -9.94
CA LEU A 1037 7.08 7.81 -9.98
C LEU A 1037 6.84 6.51 -10.77
N PRO A 1038 5.65 5.90 -10.66
CA PRO A 1038 5.26 4.83 -11.58
C PRO A 1038 5.39 5.26 -13.04
N VAL A 1039 5.72 4.33 -13.93
CA VAL A 1039 5.84 4.61 -15.37
C VAL A 1039 4.48 5.06 -15.90
N ARG A 1040 4.45 6.24 -16.53
CA ARG A 1040 3.25 6.79 -17.16
C ARG A 1040 3.22 6.35 -18.62
N GLU A 1041 2.08 5.89 -19.09
CA GLU A 1041 1.87 5.50 -20.49
C GLU A 1041 0.70 6.30 -21.08
N MET A 1042 0.86 6.75 -22.32
CA MET A 1042 -0.20 7.35 -23.13
C MET A 1042 -0.47 6.48 -24.36
N LYS A 1043 -1.73 6.41 -24.79
CA LYS A 1043 -2.13 5.70 -26.00
C LYS A 1043 -3.12 6.57 -26.79
N LEU A 1044 -2.98 6.56 -28.12
CA LEU A 1044 -3.93 7.22 -29.00
C LEU A 1044 -5.22 6.40 -29.09
N SER A 1045 -6.39 7.05 -29.01
CA SER A 1045 -7.68 6.36 -29.17
C SER A 1045 -7.82 5.77 -30.57
N GLU A 1046 -8.46 4.60 -30.69
CA GLU A 1046 -8.72 3.93 -31.97
C GLU A 1046 -9.52 4.80 -32.92
N ALA A 1047 -10.46 5.59 -32.40
CA ALA A 1047 -11.28 6.53 -33.18
C ALA A 1047 -10.44 7.53 -34.02
N TRP A 1048 -9.28 7.97 -33.51
CA TRP A 1048 -8.38 8.88 -34.23
C TRP A 1048 -7.58 8.18 -35.34
N THR A 1049 -7.50 6.86 -35.29
CA THR A 1049 -6.68 6.06 -36.20
C THR A 1049 -7.51 5.51 -37.35
N GLU A 1050 -8.72 5.01 -37.09
CA GLU A 1050 -9.57 4.33 -38.08
C GLU A 1050 -9.81 5.17 -39.34
N ARG A 1051 -10.27 6.41 -39.19
CA ARG A 1051 -10.57 7.32 -40.31
C ARG A 1051 -9.36 7.58 -41.20
N ALA A 1052 -8.18 7.76 -40.61
CA ALA A 1052 -6.97 8.02 -41.37
C ALA A 1052 -6.47 6.77 -42.12
N MET A 1053 -6.53 5.60 -41.49
CA MET A 1053 -6.05 4.35 -42.09
C MET A 1053 -6.83 3.92 -43.34
N GLU A 1054 -8.08 4.36 -43.50
CA GLU A 1054 -8.87 4.13 -44.73
C GLU A 1054 -8.32 4.88 -45.95
N ASN A 1055 -7.71 6.04 -45.71
CA ASN A 1055 -7.20 6.96 -46.73
C ASN A 1055 -5.70 6.84 -46.98
N ILE A 1056 -4.92 6.36 -46.00
CA ILE A 1056 -3.46 6.25 -46.13
C ILE A 1056 -3.09 5.10 -47.09
N TYR A 1057 -2.23 5.39 -48.06
CA TYR A 1057 -1.69 4.42 -49.01
C TYR A 1057 -0.22 4.68 -49.32
N LEU A 1058 0.60 3.63 -49.36
CA LEU A 1058 1.97 3.68 -49.88
C LEU A 1058 1.95 3.78 -51.42
N THR A 1059 2.83 4.60 -52.01
CA THR A 1059 3.00 4.68 -53.47
C THR A 1059 4.38 4.21 -53.90
N LEU A 1060 4.45 3.36 -54.92
CA LEU A 1060 5.71 2.98 -55.58
C LEU A 1060 5.63 3.35 -57.05
N PHE A 1061 6.58 4.15 -57.54
CA PHE A 1061 6.61 4.45 -58.98
C PHE A 1061 6.99 3.18 -59.75
N TYR A 1062 6.19 2.83 -60.76
CA TYR A 1062 6.40 1.65 -61.58
C TYR A 1062 6.27 2.01 -63.06
N GLY A 1063 7.40 2.18 -63.73
CA GLY A 1063 7.46 2.43 -65.16
C GLY A 1063 8.79 2.97 -65.68
N PRO A 1064 8.92 3.06 -67.03
CA PRO A 1064 7.97 2.53 -68.01
C PRO A 1064 8.06 1.00 -68.12
N PHE A 1065 6.92 0.32 -68.34
CA PHE A 1065 6.86 -1.14 -68.54
C PHE A 1065 5.88 -1.52 -69.66
N LEU A 1066 6.06 -2.73 -70.21
CA LEU A 1066 5.21 -3.29 -71.27
C LEU A 1066 4.15 -4.21 -70.69
N THR A 1067 2.91 -4.05 -71.14
CA THR A 1067 1.77 -4.88 -70.70
C THR A 1067 0.77 -5.07 -71.85
N PRO A 1068 -0.01 -6.17 -71.92
CA PRO A 1068 -1.03 -6.34 -72.94
C PRO A 1068 -2.09 -5.22 -72.92
N GLN A 1069 -2.70 -4.94 -74.08
CA GLN A 1069 -3.79 -3.96 -74.14
C GLN A 1069 -5.09 -4.44 -73.48
N SER A 1070 -5.36 -5.74 -73.47
CA SER A 1070 -6.59 -6.31 -72.92
C SER A 1070 -6.61 -6.41 -71.39
N GLN A 1071 -5.44 -6.50 -70.75
CA GLN A 1071 -5.30 -6.73 -69.32
C GLN A 1071 -3.96 -6.26 -68.78
N LEU A 1072 -3.98 -5.59 -67.64
CA LEU A 1072 -2.78 -5.20 -66.92
C LEU A 1072 -2.09 -6.41 -66.28
N GLN A 1073 -0.87 -6.65 -66.74
CA GLN A 1073 0.02 -7.69 -66.23
C GLN A 1073 1.28 -7.13 -65.59
N MET A 1074 1.54 -7.53 -64.35
CA MET A 1074 2.68 -7.09 -63.54
C MET A 1074 3.08 -8.18 -62.53
N PHE A 1075 4.38 -8.29 -62.23
CA PHE A 1075 4.83 -9.15 -61.14
C PHE A 1075 4.60 -8.46 -59.79
N LEU A 1076 3.75 -9.07 -58.96
CA LEU A 1076 3.49 -8.62 -57.60
C LEU A 1076 3.90 -9.70 -56.58
N PRO A 1077 4.20 -9.34 -55.33
CA PRO A 1077 4.45 -10.33 -54.29
C PRO A 1077 3.22 -11.24 -54.08
N LYS A 1078 3.40 -12.56 -54.27
CA LYS A 1078 2.30 -13.54 -54.26
C LYS A 1078 1.38 -13.48 -53.03
N ALA A 1079 1.94 -13.18 -51.86
CA ALA A 1079 1.19 -13.08 -50.60
C ALA A 1079 0.32 -11.81 -50.49
N MET A 1080 0.44 -10.86 -51.43
CA MET A 1080 -0.26 -9.57 -51.41
C MET A 1080 -0.87 -9.18 -52.77
N GLU A 1081 -0.95 -10.10 -53.74
CA GLU A 1081 -1.44 -9.80 -55.11
C GLU A 1081 -2.80 -9.10 -55.17
N LYS A 1082 -3.68 -9.34 -54.18
CA LYS A 1082 -5.02 -8.73 -54.11
C LYS A 1082 -5.08 -7.37 -53.39
N GLU A 1083 -3.98 -6.93 -52.80
CA GLU A 1083 -3.92 -5.71 -51.98
C GLU A 1083 -3.40 -4.50 -52.77
N TRP A 1084 -2.74 -4.75 -53.90
CA TRP A 1084 -2.19 -3.71 -54.76
C TRP A 1084 -3.21 -3.20 -55.77
N SER A 1085 -3.11 -1.92 -56.09
CA SER A 1085 -3.79 -1.32 -57.24
C SER A 1085 -2.81 -0.50 -58.05
N PHE A 1086 -3.01 -0.41 -59.36
CA PHE A 1086 -2.16 0.37 -60.24
C PHE A 1086 -2.88 1.66 -60.64
N LEU A 1087 -2.24 2.77 -60.29
CA LEU A 1087 -2.70 4.11 -60.57
C LEU A 1087 -1.96 4.66 -61.78
N SER A 1088 -2.71 5.00 -62.83
CA SER A 1088 -2.18 5.67 -64.02
C SER A 1088 -2.97 6.93 -64.35
N PHE A 1089 -2.33 7.83 -65.10
CA PHE A 1089 -2.96 9.06 -65.59
C PHE A 1089 -2.87 9.07 -67.11
N GLU A 1090 -3.97 8.71 -67.77
CA GLU A 1090 -4.06 8.68 -69.24
C GLU A 1090 -3.97 10.10 -69.83
N LYS A 1091 -4.40 11.11 -69.06
CA LYS A 1091 -4.28 12.55 -69.33
C LYS A 1091 -4.14 13.31 -67.99
N PRO A 1092 -3.57 14.52 -67.96
CA PRO A 1092 -3.52 15.33 -66.74
C PRO A 1092 -4.90 15.44 -66.07
N GLY A 1093 -5.01 14.99 -64.82
CA GLY A 1093 -6.24 15.03 -64.01
C GLY A 1093 -7.22 13.87 -64.21
N ILE A 1094 -7.05 12.99 -65.21
CA ILE A 1094 -7.90 11.80 -65.38
C ILE A 1094 -7.22 10.60 -64.72
N LYS A 1095 -7.74 10.23 -63.54
CA LYS A 1095 -7.26 9.12 -62.71
C LYS A 1095 -7.85 7.79 -63.22
N ASN A 1096 -7.00 6.79 -63.48
CA ASN A 1096 -7.44 5.40 -63.68
C ASN A 1096 -6.76 4.49 -62.64
N GLU A 1097 -7.56 3.83 -61.79
CA GLU A 1097 -7.10 2.89 -60.75
C GLU A 1097 -7.57 1.48 -61.10
N GLU A 1098 -6.62 0.61 -61.46
CA GLU A 1098 -6.88 -0.76 -61.90
C GLU A 1098 -6.52 -1.74 -60.76
N ARG A 1099 -7.47 -2.59 -60.35
CA ARG A 1099 -7.27 -3.59 -59.29
C ARG A 1099 -7.14 -5.02 -59.80
N ASP A 1100 -7.56 -5.29 -61.03
CA ASP A 1100 -7.41 -6.60 -61.67
C ASP A 1100 -6.03 -6.71 -62.33
N ILE A 1101 -5.00 -6.86 -61.50
CA ILE A 1101 -3.61 -7.02 -61.95
C ILE A 1101 -3.29 -8.52 -61.99
N LYS A 1102 -2.94 -9.05 -63.17
CA LYS A 1102 -2.55 -10.46 -63.31
C LYS A 1102 -1.03 -10.65 -63.38
N PRO A 1103 -0.50 -11.79 -62.91
CA PRO A 1103 0.89 -12.12 -63.18
C PRO A 1103 1.10 -12.28 -64.69
N PRO A 1104 2.27 -11.87 -65.23
CA PRO A 1104 2.62 -12.13 -66.62
C PRO A 1104 2.63 -13.64 -66.89
N TRP A 1105 2.19 -14.03 -68.09
CA TRP A 1105 2.25 -15.42 -68.54
C TRP A 1105 3.71 -15.91 -68.58
N LEU A 1106 3.96 -17.10 -68.04
CA LEU A 1106 5.30 -17.72 -68.02
C LEU A 1106 5.51 -18.73 -69.17
N ASP A 1107 4.44 -19.07 -69.90
CA ASP A 1107 4.48 -20.02 -71.02
C ASP A 1107 4.80 -19.31 -72.35
N THR A 1108 5.61 -19.96 -73.19
CA THR A 1108 6.10 -19.43 -74.48
C THR A 1108 5.11 -19.51 -75.63
N ASP A 1109 3.98 -20.21 -75.49
CA ASP A 1109 3.01 -20.47 -76.55
C ASP A 1109 1.78 -19.56 -76.44
N GLN A 1110 1.93 -18.27 -76.74
CA GLN A 1110 0.82 -17.31 -76.74
C GLN A 1110 0.61 -16.63 -78.10
N GLU A 1111 -0.65 -16.33 -78.42
CA GLU A 1111 -1.03 -15.51 -79.58
C GLU A 1111 -0.42 -14.10 -79.48
N GLU A 1112 0.00 -13.52 -80.61
CA GLU A 1112 0.56 -12.16 -80.68
C GLU A 1112 -0.49 -11.12 -80.27
N GLU A 1113 -0.48 -10.72 -79.00
CA GLU A 1113 -1.30 -9.64 -78.49
C GLU A 1113 -0.57 -8.29 -78.53
N TRP A 1114 -1.28 -7.23 -78.91
CA TRP A 1114 -0.72 -5.87 -78.94
C TRP A 1114 -0.38 -5.41 -77.53
N LYS A 1115 0.89 -5.03 -77.32
CA LYS A 1115 1.39 -4.50 -76.05
C LYS A 1115 1.37 -2.98 -76.05
N GLN A 1116 1.16 -2.40 -74.87
CA GLN A 1116 1.24 -0.97 -74.62
C GLN A 1116 2.32 -0.68 -73.58
N ILE A 1117 2.94 0.51 -73.66
CA ILE A 1117 3.80 1.03 -72.59
C ILE A 1117 2.89 1.74 -71.60
N LYS A 1118 2.96 1.36 -70.33
CA LYS A 1118 2.33 2.06 -69.21
C LYS A 1118 3.39 2.53 -68.23
N GLU A 1119 3.10 3.63 -67.55
CA GLU A 1119 3.81 4.11 -66.37
C GLU A 1119 2.79 4.64 -65.36
N GLY A 1120 3.12 4.55 -64.08
CA GLY A 1120 2.19 4.91 -63.02
C GLY A 1120 2.73 4.57 -61.64
N TRP A 1121 1.83 4.41 -60.69
CA TRP A 1121 2.14 4.13 -59.30
C TRP A 1121 1.40 2.87 -58.83
N LEU A 1122 2.10 1.97 -58.17
CA LEU A 1122 1.49 0.93 -57.38
C LEU A 1122 1.06 1.52 -56.03
N LEU A 1123 -0.19 1.30 -55.64
CA LEU A 1123 -0.76 1.73 -54.36
C LEU A 1123 -0.99 0.53 -53.46
N LEU A 1124 -0.57 0.63 -52.20
CA LEU A 1124 -0.88 -0.31 -51.13
C LEU A 1124 -1.57 0.43 -49.98
N LYS A 1125 -2.81 0.07 -49.66
CA LYS A 1125 -3.56 0.70 -48.56
C LYS A 1125 -3.05 0.25 -47.18
N ALA A 1126 -3.08 1.16 -46.20
CA ALA A 1126 -2.78 0.84 -44.81
C ALA A 1126 -3.87 -0.01 -44.15
N GLY A 1127 -5.15 0.35 -44.34
CA GLY A 1127 -6.29 -0.38 -43.82
C GLY A 1127 -6.77 -1.48 -44.78
N VAL A 1128 -6.68 -2.74 -44.37
CA VAL A 1128 -7.41 -3.84 -44.99
C VAL A 1128 -8.43 -4.34 -43.96
N GLN A 1129 -9.71 -4.05 -44.17
CA GLN A 1129 -10.77 -4.75 -43.45
C GLN A 1129 -10.63 -6.24 -43.78
N GLU A 1130 -10.23 -7.06 -42.80
CA GLU A 1130 -10.70 -8.43 -42.77
C GLU A 1130 -12.22 -8.35 -42.56
N LYS A 1131 -12.98 -8.33 -43.65
CA LYS A 1131 -14.36 -8.79 -43.56
C LYS A 1131 -14.29 -10.26 -43.18
N GLY A 1132 -14.66 -10.54 -41.92
CA GLY A 1132 -14.71 -11.88 -41.35
C GLY A 1132 -15.57 -12.86 -42.12
#